data_AF-A0AAJ6ZLW6-F1
#
_entry.id   AF-A0AAJ6ZLW6-F1
#
_cell.length_a   1.000
_cell.length_b   1.000
_cell.length_c   1.000
_cell.angle_alpha   90.00
_cell.angle_beta   90.00
_cell.angle_gamma   90.00
#
_symmetry.space_group_name_H-M   'P 1'
#
loop_
_entity.id
_entity.type
_entity.pdbx_description
1 polymer ?
#
loop_
_entity_poly.entity_id
_entity_poly.type
_entity_poly.pdbx_seq_one_letter_code
_entity_poly.pdbx_strand_id
1 'polypeptide(L)'
;MNIRTMETLIFPLLVVLCYICNPCLSIRKYSKEDVIKLREEVREMFQHAYDSYLRYAYPYDELRPLSCDGVDTWGSYSLTLIDALDTLAIMGNHTEFNRVVDIVLEKQNFDTDINVSVFETNIRIIGGLLSAHLLSHKTGLKLEPGWPCNGPLLRLAEDVAQRLIAAFDTTTGMPYGTINLRSGVPPGETSVTCTAGVGTFIIEFGTLSRLTGDPLYEEVAYNALKALYHHRSPIGLLGNHIDVMTGRWTAQDAGIGGGVDSYFEYLVKGAILLEKPELMSMFKEARQVIDKYLKKDDWFVWATMLRGHVTLPVFQSLESYWPGVLTLIGETDTAMRIIHNYHSVWKQYGFTPEVYNLGTGEASTSRESYPLRPELIESIMYLYRETRDPILLQMGEDILRSIQHSARTPCGYATIKDVRDHRKEDRMESFFLAETTKYLYLLFDPDNFIHNPGVHGTVINTPNGECIVDVGGYIFNTEAHPIDPTMLYCCHEARQGINISEVHRIYQILEEEDNIQLMTMIDASLNVSTSKENVGEVASNSTVEISNVTLIEEDEKELEQEELIKTETRTGYVNIDGTEREKTINETTLSDIVKDRINSYYEKTNVKGEQGTRDEEEVKPKKPEEKVDIDDIIVVQKYSGNDNLQLPSTTKAKEAIKILPKVIQDYLNNDWKRKPKCEPQYMLERIRKEKLYPDHPDGDKYELLLTPAPSFLQRISLAGEFLNKKQLEL
;
A
#
# COMPACT_ATOMS: atom_id res chain seq x y z
N MET A 1 -36.82 57.40 -47.44
CA MET A 1 -35.81 57.19 -46.38
C MET A 1 -34.75 56.27 -46.97
N ASN A 2 -33.47 56.67 -46.91
CA ASN A 2 -32.42 56.16 -47.80
C ASN A 2 -31.94 54.76 -47.42
N ILE A 3 -31.67 53.93 -48.44
CA ILE A 3 -31.05 52.60 -48.30
C ILE A 3 -29.70 52.68 -47.56
N ARG A 4 -28.99 53.81 -47.68
CA ARG A 4 -27.74 54.11 -46.95
C ARG A 4 -27.87 54.24 -45.42
N THR A 5 -29.07 54.51 -44.89
CA THR A 5 -29.30 54.56 -43.44
C THR A 5 -29.68 53.21 -42.82
N MET A 6 -30.03 52.21 -43.64
CA MET A 6 -30.24 50.84 -43.16
C MET A 6 -28.90 50.10 -42.99
N GLU A 7 -27.95 50.29 -43.90
CA GLU A 7 -26.64 49.63 -43.83
C GLU A 7 -25.79 50.09 -42.63
N THR A 8 -25.89 51.36 -42.23
CA THR A 8 -25.14 51.92 -41.09
C THR A 8 -25.66 51.49 -39.72
N LEU A 9 -26.88 50.97 -39.63
CA LEU A 9 -27.48 50.43 -38.40
C LEU A 9 -27.40 48.89 -38.35
N ILE A 10 -27.47 48.22 -39.50
CA ILE A 10 -27.44 46.75 -39.58
C ILE A 10 -26.03 46.19 -39.34
N PHE A 11 -24.98 46.87 -39.83
CA PHE A 11 -23.60 46.41 -39.66
C PHE A 11 -23.13 46.38 -38.19
N PRO A 12 -23.33 47.43 -37.36
CA PRO A 12 -22.99 47.34 -35.94
C PRO A 12 -23.91 46.37 -35.19
N LEU A 13 -25.18 46.20 -35.60
CA LEU A 13 -26.09 45.22 -35.00
C LEU A 13 -25.65 43.77 -35.27
N LEU A 14 -25.14 43.48 -36.47
CA LEU A 14 -24.57 42.18 -36.85
C LEU A 14 -23.23 41.89 -36.17
N VAL A 15 -22.40 42.92 -35.97
CA VAL A 15 -21.15 42.80 -35.20
C VAL A 15 -21.48 42.54 -33.72
N VAL A 16 -22.44 43.28 -33.13
CA VAL A 16 -22.91 43.03 -31.76
C VAL A 16 -23.58 41.65 -31.64
N LEU A 17 -24.37 41.21 -32.62
CA LEU A 17 -24.90 39.83 -32.64
C LEU A 17 -23.79 38.77 -32.78
N CYS A 18 -22.71 39.03 -33.53
CA CYS A 18 -21.55 38.13 -33.62
C CYS A 18 -20.72 38.13 -32.32
N TYR A 19 -20.70 39.23 -31.56
CA TYR A 19 -20.11 39.26 -30.21
C TYR A 19 -20.98 38.58 -29.15
N ILE A 20 -22.31 38.60 -29.30
CA ILE A 20 -23.24 37.89 -28.41
C ILE A 20 -23.35 36.39 -28.78
N CYS A 21 -23.06 36.02 -30.04
CA CYS A 21 -23.09 34.64 -30.54
C CYS A 21 -21.72 33.94 -30.60
N ASN A 22 -20.68 34.51 -30.00
CA ASN A 22 -19.48 33.75 -29.69
C ASN A 22 -19.64 33.14 -28.29
N PRO A 23 -19.94 31.84 -28.15
CA PRO A 23 -19.65 31.14 -26.92
C PRO A 23 -18.13 31.00 -26.86
N CYS A 24 -17.46 32.07 -26.42
CA CYS A 24 -16.05 32.05 -26.09
C CYS A 24 -15.89 31.06 -24.92
N LEU A 25 -15.38 29.86 -25.22
CA LEU A 25 -15.03 28.80 -24.27
C LEU A 25 -16.07 28.54 -23.16
N SER A 26 -17.28 28.11 -23.51
CA SER A 26 -18.13 27.46 -22.51
C SER A 26 -17.51 26.12 -22.11
N ILE A 27 -17.12 25.98 -20.84
CA ILE A 27 -16.80 24.70 -20.21
C ILE A 27 -17.95 23.73 -20.52
N ARG A 28 -17.61 22.58 -21.11
CA ARG A 28 -18.61 21.54 -21.40
C ARG A 28 -19.19 21.08 -20.06
N LYS A 29 -20.51 21.23 -19.91
CA LYS A 29 -21.23 20.67 -18.77
C LYS A 29 -21.55 19.22 -19.07
N TYR A 30 -21.22 18.34 -18.13
CA TYR A 30 -21.54 16.93 -18.19
C TYR A 30 -22.77 16.68 -17.32
N SER A 31 -23.85 16.19 -17.94
CA SER A 31 -24.98 15.63 -17.21
C SER A 31 -24.65 14.22 -16.70
N LYS A 32 -25.46 13.68 -15.78
CA LYS A 32 -25.28 12.30 -15.31
C LYS A 32 -25.45 11.31 -16.46
N GLU A 33 -26.38 11.57 -17.37
CA GLU A 33 -26.63 10.78 -18.56
C GLU A 33 -25.42 10.78 -19.52
N ASP A 34 -24.75 11.93 -19.68
CA ASP A 34 -23.53 12.01 -20.50
C ASP A 34 -22.41 11.13 -19.93
N VAL A 35 -22.20 11.22 -18.61
CA VAL A 35 -21.15 10.44 -17.92
C VAL A 35 -21.45 8.94 -18.00
N ILE A 36 -22.70 8.54 -17.76
CA ILE A 36 -23.12 7.13 -17.91
C ILE A 36 -22.88 6.66 -19.35
N LYS A 37 -23.23 7.48 -20.35
CA LYS A 37 -22.99 7.11 -21.75
C LYS A 37 -21.51 6.88 -22.04
N LEU A 38 -20.62 7.75 -21.56
CA LEU A 38 -19.17 7.57 -21.71
C LEU A 38 -18.68 6.30 -21.01
N ARG A 39 -19.19 6.01 -19.81
CA ARG A 39 -18.91 4.76 -19.08
C ARG A 39 -19.28 3.51 -19.89
N GLU A 40 -20.47 3.51 -20.50
CA GLU A 40 -20.93 2.39 -21.35
C GLU A 40 -20.06 2.25 -22.60
N GLU A 41 -19.66 3.36 -23.24
CA GLU A 41 -18.76 3.33 -24.39
C GLU A 41 -17.36 2.77 -24.03
N VAL A 42 -16.87 2.98 -22.81
CA VAL A 42 -15.63 2.37 -22.30
C VAL A 42 -15.84 0.88 -22.03
N ARG A 43 -16.99 0.47 -21.48
CA ARG A 43 -17.32 -0.96 -21.28
C ARG A 43 -17.36 -1.70 -22.62
N GLU A 44 -17.95 -1.10 -23.65
CA GLU A 44 -17.92 -1.65 -25.02
C GLU A 44 -16.51 -1.72 -25.60
N MET A 45 -15.65 -0.73 -25.30
CA MET A 45 -14.23 -0.76 -25.68
C MET A 45 -13.51 -1.95 -25.06
N PHE A 46 -13.65 -2.14 -23.74
CA PHE A 46 -13.08 -3.27 -23.02
C PHE A 46 -13.58 -4.60 -23.60
N GLN A 47 -14.91 -4.75 -23.75
CA GLN A 47 -15.50 -5.98 -24.27
C GLN A 47 -15.00 -6.32 -25.68
N HIS A 48 -14.91 -5.33 -26.58
CA HIS A 48 -14.36 -5.54 -27.93
C HIS A 48 -12.92 -6.06 -27.90
N ALA A 49 -12.05 -5.46 -27.07
CA ALA A 49 -10.67 -5.91 -26.92
C ALA A 49 -10.57 -7.29 -26.27
N TYR A 50 -11.28 -7.50 -25.18
CA TYR A 50 -11.26 -8.73 -24.40
C TYR A 50 -11.81 -9.92 -25.19
N ASP A 51 -12.97 -9.78 -25.83
CA ASP A 51 -13.55 -10.83 -26.68
C ASP A 51 -12.66 -11.15 -27.89
N SER A 52 -11.96 -10.15 -28.43
CA SER A 52 -11.01 -10.36 -29.52
C SER A 52 -9.76 -11.11 -29.04
N TYR A 53 -9.22 -10.77 -27.87
CA TYR A 53 -8.14 -11.52 -27.25
C TYR A 53 -8.53 -12.99 -27.05
N LEU A 54 -9.68 -13.26 -26.44
CA LEU A 54 -10.17 -14.62 -26.23
C LEU A 54 -10.34 -15.42 -27.54
N ARG A 55 -10.74 -14.74 -28.62
CA ARG A 55 -10.99 -15.38 -29.92
C ARG A 55 -9.72 -15.67 -30.71
N TYR A 56 -8.76 -14.73 -30.70
CA TYR A 56 -7.65 -14.73 -31.64
C TYR A 56 -6.29 -14.99 -30.99
N ALA A 57 -6.13 -14.63 -29.71
CA ALA A 57 -4.85 -14.64 -29.03
C ALA A 57 -4.77 -15.63 -27.87
N TYR A 58 -5.85 -15.90 -27.14
CA TYR A 58 -5.81 -16.91 -26.09
C TYR A 58 -5.38 -18.28 -26.67
N PRO A 59 -4.37 -18.97 -26.09
CA PRO A 59 -3.78 -18.76 -24.76
C PRO A 59 -2.48 -17.95 -24.68
N TYR A 60 -2.05 -17.29 -25.75
CA TYR A 60 -0.85 -16.45 -25.76
C TYR A 60 -0.97 -15.26 -24.81
N ASP A 61 0.14 -14.62 -24.48
CA ASP A 61 0.15 -13.49 -23.54
C ASP A 61 -0.61 -12.26 -24.05
N GLU A 62 -0.48 -11.93 -25.34
CA GLU A 62 -0.97 -10.67 -25.92
C GLU A 62 -1.59 -10.87 -27.31
N LEU A 63 -2.43 -9.90 -27.71
CA LEU A 63 -3.11 -9.87 -29.01
C LEU A 63 -2.36 -8.98 -30.00
N ARG A 64 -2.25 -9.48 -31.24
CA ARG A 64 -1.85 -8.69 -32.41
C ARG A 64 -3.11 -8.34 -33.23
N PRO A 65 -3.64 -7.12 -33.07
CA PRO A 65 -4.99 -6.75 -33.52
C PRO A 65 -5.12 -6.47 -35.01
N LEU A 66 -4.02 -6.37 -35.77
CA LEU A 66 -4.01 -6.21 -37.23
C LEU A 66 -3.94 -7.58 -37.93
N SER A 67 -3.11 -8.49 -37.43
CA SER A 67 -3.02 -9.88 -37.91
C SER A 67 -4.15 -10.78 -37.39
N CYS A 68 -4.81 -10.39 -36.29
CA CYS A 68 -5.80 -11.19 -35.57
C CYS A 68 -5.24 -12.54 -35.10
N ASP A 69 -4.07 -12.51 -34.45
CA ASP A 69 -3.45 -13.68 -33.80
C ASP A 69 -2.77 -13.29 -32.47
N GLY A 70 -2.18 -14.27 -31.78
CA GLY A 70 -1.52 -14.07 -30.48
C GLY A 70 0.01 -14.05 -30.55
N VAL A 71 0.63 -13.54 -29.47
CA VAL A 71 2.09 -13.56 -29.25
C VAL A 71 2.39 -13.71 -27.76
N ASP A 72 3.48 -14.44 -27.44
CA ASP A 72 4.01 -14.52 -26.08
C ASP A 72 5.08 -13.45 -25.88
N THR A 73 4.95 -12.68 -24.80
CA THR A 73 5.82 -11.54 -24.50
C THR A 73 6.57 -11.77 -23.18
N TRP A 74 5.91 -12.37 -22.18
CA TRP A 74 6.40 -12.35 -20.79
C TRP A 74 6.40 -13.72 -20.10
N GLY A 75 6.25 -14.80 -20.85
CA GLY A 75 6.43 -16.17 -20.35
C GLY A 75 5.27 -17.13 -20.61
N SER A 76 4.37 -16.81 -21.55
CA SER A 76 3.30 -17.71 -21.99
C SER A 76 2.34 -18.09 -20.86
N TYR A 77 2.01 -17.14 -19.99
CA TYR A 77 1.11 -17.34 -18.83
C TYR A 77 -0.35 -17.02 -19.15
N SER A 78 -0.68 -16.74 -20.41
CA SER A 78 -1.95 -16.09 -20.76
C SER A 78 -2.08 -14.73 -20.04
N LEU A 79 -1.00 -13.94 -20.04
CA LEU A 79 -0.85 -12.70 -19.28
C LEU A 79 -2.12 -11.82 -19.28
N THR A 80 -2.61 -11.46 -20.47
CA THR A 80 -3.80 -10.60 -20.62
C THR A 80 -5.04 -11.16 -19.92
N LEU A 81 -5.14 -12.49 -19.78
CA LEU A 81 -6.25 -13.13 -19.08
C LEU A 81 -6.21 -12.84 -17.57
N ILE A 82 -5.03 -12.90 -16.94
CA ILE A 82 -4.85 -12.60 -15.51
C ILE A 82 -5.00 -11.10 -15.28
N ASP A 83 -4.35 -10.31 -16.13
CA ASP A 83 -4.30 -8.85 -16.02
C ASP A 83 -5.70 -8.20 -16.09
N ALA A 84 -6.63 -8.81 -16.84
CA ALA A 84 -7.98 -8.31 -17.00
C ALA A 84 -8.99 -8.79 -15.94
N LEU A 85 -8.60 -9.69 -15.02
CA LEU A 85 -9.51 -10.30 -14.04
C LEU A 85 -10.20 -9.25 -13.17
N ASP A 86 -9.43 -8.42 -12.50
CA ASP A 86 -9.99 -7.39 -11.61
C ASP A 86 -10.83 -6.36 -12.38
N THR A 87 -10.49 -6.03 -13.62
CA THR A 87 -11.29 -5.16 -14.50
C THR A 87 -12.67 -5.78 -14.75
N LEU A 88 -12.75 -7.09 -14.98
CA LEU A 88 -14.04 -7.79 -15.12
C LEU A 88 -14.89 -7.64 -13.86
N ALA A 89 -14.29 -7.77 -12.67
CA ALA A 89 -14.98 -7.56 -11.40
C ALA A 89 -15.44 -6.10 -11.23
N ILE A 90 -14.57 -5.13 -11.51
CA ILE A 90 -14.87 -3.68 -11.40
C ILE A 90 -16.00 -3.25 -12.34
N MET A 91 -16.05 -3.82 -13.55
CA MET A 91 -17.10 -3.56 -14.54
C MET A 91 -18.38 -4.39 -14.32
N GLY A 92 -18.41 -5.26 -13.31
CA GLY A 92 -19.58 -6.06 -12.95
C GLY A 92 -19.79 -7.34 -13.79
N ASN A 93 -18.81 -7.76 -14.59
CA ASN A 93 -18.87 -9.00 -15.38
C ASN A 93 -18.43 -10.22 -14.55
N HIS A 94 -19.17 -10.49 -13.46
CA HIS A 94 -18.81 -11.51 -12.48
C HIS A 94 -18.86 -12.94 -13.03
N THR A 95 -19.75 -13.21 -14.00
CA THR A 95 -19.84 -14.53 -14.65
C THR A 95 -18.55 -14.87 -15.39
N GLU A 96 -18.03 -13.90 -16.15
CA GLU A 96 -16.79 -14.08 -16.90
C GLU A 96 -15.59 -14.13 -15.96
N PHE A 97 -15.56 -13.28 -14.92
CA PHE A 97 -14.56 -13.37 -13.86
C PHE A 97 -14.47 -14.79 -13.29
N ASN A 98 -15.59 -15.36 -12.84
CA ASN A 98 -15.61 -16.69 -12.24
C ASN A 98 -15.13 -17.77 -13.23
N ARG A 99 -15.55 -17.69 -14.50
CA ARG A 99 -15.09 -18.59 -15.57
C ARG A 99 -13.57 -18.52 -15.77
N VAL A 100 -13.01 -17.32 -15.74
CA VAL A 100 -11.57 -17.12 -15.93
C VAL A 100 -10.78 -17.61 -14.73
N VAL A 101 -11.26 -17.37 -13.50
CA VAL A 101 -10.66 -17.91 -12.28
C VAL A 101 -10.56 -19.43 -12.36
N ASP A 102 -11.63 -20.12 -12.78
CA ASP A 102 -11.59 -21.58 -12.97
C ASP A 102 -10.51 -22.00 -13.98
N ILE A 103 -10.39 -21.30 -15.11
CA ILE A 103 -9.36 -21.57 -16.13
C ILE A 103 -7.96 -21.37 -15.59
N VAL A 104 -7.72 -20.28 -14.84
CA VAL A 104 -6.41 -19.97 -14.24
C VAL A 104 -6.04 -21.08 -13.25
N LEU A 105 -6.96 -21.47 -12.37
CA LEU A 105 -6.72 -22.50 -11.35
C LEU A 105 -6.53 -23.91 -11.93
N GLU A 106 -7.24 -24.25 -13.02
CA GLU A 106 -7.09 -25.55 -13.67
C GLU A 106 -5.79 -25.69 -14.47
N LYS A 107 -5.33 -24.59 -15.09
CA LYS A 107 -4.28 -24.63 -16.10
C LYS A 107 -2.89 -24.33 -15.55
N GLN A 108 -2.77 -23.46 -14.54
CA GLN A 108 -1.46 -22.90 -14.19
C GLN A 108 -0.68 -23.77 -13.21
N ASN A 109 0.41 -24.32 -13.74
CA ASN A 109 1.57 -24.74 -12.96
C ASN A 109 2.72 -23.80 -13.32
N PHE A 110 3.15 -22.96 -12.38
CA PHE A 110 4.28 -22.04 -12.56
C PHE A 110 5.65 -22.73 -12.41
N ASP A 111 5.70 -24.06 -12.24
CA ASP A 111 6.93 -24.85 -12.33
C ASP A 111 7.37 -25.11 -13.78
N THR A 112 7.61 -24.03 -14.51
CA THR A 112 7.99 -24.01 -15.93
C THR A 112 9.45 -23.62 -16.11
N ASP A 113 10.12 -24.26 -17.07
CA ASP A 113 11.53 -23.96 -17.39
C ASP A 113 11.61 -22.81 -18.40
N ILE A 114 11.27 -21.62 -17.94
CA ILE A 114 11.23 -20.39 -18.74
C ILE A 114 11.78 -19.22 -17.93
N ASN A 115 12.44 -18.29 -18.64
CA ASN A 115 12.97 -17.07 -18.07
C ASN A 115 11.89 -15.98 -18.13
N VAL A 116 11.72 -15.25 -17.04
CA VAL A 116 10.76 -14.15 -16.92
C VAL A 116 11.41 -12.91 -16.34
N SER A 117 10.84 -11.76 -16.68
CA SER A 117 11.12 -10.50 -15.98
C SER A 117 10.54 -10.55 -14.57
N VAL A 118 11.37 -10.25 -13.57
CA VAL A 118 10.97 -10.26 -12.16
C VAL A 118 9.98 -9.12 -11.88
N PHE A 119 10.24 -7.95 -12.44
CA PHE A 119 9.38 -6.77 -12.35
C PHE A 119 8.01 -6.99 -12.99
N GLU A 120 7.98 -7.41 -14.27
CA GLU A 120 6.71 -7.58 -15.01
C GLU A 120 5.87 -8.71 -14.42
N THR A 121 6.51 -9.80 -13.97
CA THR A 121 5.79 -10.90 -13.32
C THR A 121 5.18 -10.45 -12.00
N ASN A 122 5.88 -9.60 -11.23
CA ASN A 122 5.36 -9.09 -9.97
C ASN A 122 4.12 -8.21 -10.17
N ILE A 123 4.23 -7.16 -10.98
CA ILE A 123 3.16 -6.16 -11.09
C ILE A 123 1.92 -6.71 -11.78
N ARG A 124 2.06 -7.64 -12.76
CA ARG A 124 0.95 -8.18 -13.54
C ARG A 124 0.39 -9.49 -13.00
N ILE A 125 1.25 -10.48 -12.74
CA ILE A 125 0.81 -11.81 -12.31
C ILE A 125 0.49 -11.81 -10.82
N ILE A 126 1.45 -11.43 -9.97
CA ILE A 126 1.23 -11.42 -8.52
C ILE A 126 0.18 -10.34 -8.18
N GLY A 127 0.33 -9.13 -8.71
CA GLY A 127 -0.65 -8.05 -8.55
C GLY A 127 -2.07 -8.45 -8.98
N GLY A 128 -2.23 -8.99 -10.20
CA GLY A 128 -3.53 -9.40 -10.73
C GLY A 128 -4.17 -10.54 -9.95
N LEU A 129 -3.39 -11.55 -9.54
CA LEU A 129 -3.88 -12.66 -8.73
C LEU A 129 -4.30 -12.20 -7.32
N LEU A 130 -3.53 -11.33 -6.68
CA LEU A 130 -3.85 -10.76 -5.37
C LEU A 130 -5.12 -9.91 -5.45
N SER A 131 -5.23 -9.02 -6.44
CA SER A 131 -6.43 -8.20 -6.58
C SER A 131 -7.67 -9.04 -6.91
N ALA A 132 -7.56 -10.01 -7.82
CA ALA A 132 -8.65 -10.94 -8.11
C ALA A 132 -9.07 -11.74 -6.86
N HIS A 133 -8.11 -12.19 -6.05
CA HIS A 133 -8.40 -12.86 -4.77
C HIS A 133 -9.20 -11.97 -3.81
N LEU A 134 -8.80 -10.71 -3.67
CA LEU A 134 -9.48 -9.75 -2.79
C LEU A 134 -10.87 -9.36 -3.32
N LEU A 135 -11.05 -9.23 -4.64
CA LEU A 135 -12.33 -8.90 -5.25
C LEU A 135 -13.29 -10.08 -5.40
N SER A 136 -12.80 -11.33 -5.27
CA SER A 136 -13.60 -12.54 -5.50
C SER A 136 -14.85 -12.64 -4.62
N HIS A 137 -14.85 -12.05 -3.43
CA HIS A 137 -16.02 -12.04 -2.55
C HIS A 137 -17.21 -11.25 -3.13
N LYS A 138 -16.94 -10.29 -4.02
CA LYS A 138 -17.96 -9.48 -4.70
C LYS A 138 -18.58 -10.16 -5.90
N THR A 139 -17.93 -11.18 -6.45
CA THR A 139 -18.32 -11.79 -7.74
C THR A 139 -19.29 -12.96 -7.57
N GLY A 140 -19.65 -13.30 -6.33
CA GLY A 140 -20.42 -14.50 -6.02
C GLY A 140 -19.62 -15.79 -6.19
N LEU A 141 -18.28 -15.71 -6.34
CA LEU A 141 -17.41 -16.87 -6.32
C LEU A 141 -17.53 -17.58 -4.96
N LYS A 142 -17.55 -18.90 -4.97
CA LYS A 142 -17.53 -19.68 -3.74
C LYS A 142 -16.14 -19.56 -3.09
N LEU A 143 -16.06 -18.81 -2.00
CA LEU A 143 -14.82 -18.64 -1.24
C LEU A 143 -14.51 -19.87 -0.38
N GLU A 144 -13.22 -20.16 -0.23
CA GLU A 144 -12.75 -21.17 0.72
C GLU A 144 -12.83 -20.65 2.16
N PRO A 145 -13.06 -21.53 3.16
CA PRO A 145 -12.95 -21.14 4.56
C PRO A 145 -11.58 -20.53 4.86
N GLY A 146 -11.57 -19.42 5.60
CA GLY A 146 -10.37 -18.67 5.94
C GLY A 146 -10.03 -17.51 5.00
N TRP A 147 -10.82 -17.27 3.95
CA TRP A 147 -10.73 -16.03 3.17
C TRP A 147 -10.89 -14.79 4.09
N PRO A 148 -10.12 -13.70 3.89
CA PRO A 148 -9.14 -13.47 2.82
C PRO A 148 -7.74 -14.04 3.07
N CYS A 149 -7.49 -14.66 4.21
CA CYS A 149 -6.18 -15.22 4.60
C CYS A 149 -5.87 -16.57 3.96
N ASN A 150 -6.82 -17.11 3.20
CA ASN A 150 -6.69 -18.35 2.48
C ASN A 150 -7.52 -18.27 1.19
N GLY A 151 -7.03 -18.91 0.15
CA GLY A 151 -7.76 -19.05 -1.11
C GLY A 151 -6.86 -19.57 -2.23
N PRO A 152 -7.45 -20.13 -3.28
CA PRO A 152 -6.70 -20.74 -4.36
C PRO A 152 -5.87 -19.73 -5.16
N LEU A 153 -6.42 -18.52 -5.40
CA LEU A 153 -5.71 -17.43 -6.07
C LEU A 153 -4.54 -16.89 -5.22
N LEU A 154 -4.73 -16.74 -3.89
CA LEU A 154 -3.67 -16.34 -2.97
C LEU A 154 -2.50 -17.34 -2.98
N ARG A 155 -2.79 -18.65 -2.90
CA ARG A 155 -1.75 -19.70 -2.95
C ARG A 155 -0.99 -19.70 -4.27
N LEU A 156 -1.68 -19.37 -5.37
CA LEU A 156 -1.07 -19.26 -6.67
C LEU A 156 -0.13 -18.04 -6.76
N ALA A 157 -0.55 -16.90 -6.22
CA ALA A 157 0.28 -15.71 -6.10
C ALA A 157 1.52 -15.98 -5.23
N GLU A 158 1.35 -16.72 -4.13
CA GLU A 158 2.44 -17.14 -3.24
C GLU A 158 3.45 -18.06 -3.94
N ASP A 159 3.01 -19.05 -4.72
CA ASP A 159 3.91 -19.93 -5.48
C ASP A 159 4.77 -19.13 -6.46
N VAL A 160 4.19 -18.15 -7.17
CA VAL A 160 4.94 -17.28 -8.08
C VAL A 160 5.95 -16.43 -7.29
N ALA A 161 5.51 -15.78 -6.21
CA ALA A 161 6.38 -14.95 -5.38
C ALA A 161 7.56 -15.73 -4.81
N GLN A 162 7.33 -16.95 -4.32
CA GLN A 162 8.36 -17.82 -3.77
C GLN A 162 9.45 -18.14 -4.80
N ARG A 163 9.10 -18.27 -6.08
CA ARG A 163 10.05 -18.46 -7.18
C ARG A 163 10.86 -17.19 -7.44
N LEU A 164 10.22 -16.01 -7.37
CA LEU A 164 10.88 -14.73 -7.61
C LEU A 164 11.88 -14.34 -6.50
N ILE A 165 11.71 -14.82 -5.25
CA ILE A 165 12.60 -14.48 -4.12
C ILE A 165 14.07 -14.76 -4.43
N ALA A 166 14.38 -15.82 -5.20
CA ALA A 166 15.76 -16.13 -5.56
C ALA A 166 16.46 -15.00 -6.35
N ALA A 167 15.71 -14.09 -6.99
CA ALA A 167 16.29 -12.94 -7.67
C ALA A 167 16.92 -11.93 -6.69
N PHE A 168 16.45 -11.90 -5.44
CA PHE A 168 16.94 -11.01 -4.39
C PHE A 168 18.19 -11.54 -3.67
N ASP A 169 18.67 -12.75 -4.02
CA ASP A 169 19.96 -13.29 -3.56
C ASP A 169 21.14 -12.58 -4.25
N THR A 170 21.29 -11.30 -3.94
CA THR A 170 22.39 -10.46 -4.41
C THR A 170 23.18 -9.98 -3.21
N THR A 171 24.37 -9.42 -3.46
CA THR A 171 25.13 -8.82 -2.37
C THR A 171 24.26 -7.74 -1.74
N THR A 172 23.70 -6.78 -2.49
CA THR A 172 22.95 -5.62 -1.98
C THR A 172 21.53 -5.90 -1.46
N GLY A 173 20.95 -7.05 -1.81
CA GLY A 173 19.54 -7.37 -1.59
C GLY A 173 18.59 -6.77 -2.65
N MET A 174 19.11 -6.07 -3.67
CA MET A 174 18.32 -5.63 -4.83
C MET A 174 18.16 -6.79 -5.84
N PRO A 175 17.00 -6.99 -6.47
CA PRO A 175 16.77 -8.16 -7.31
C PRO A 175 17.44 -8.09 -8.68
N TYR A 176 17.86 -9.24 -9.20
CA TYR A 176 18.12 -9.42 -10.63
C TYR A 176 16.87 -9.08 -11.47
N GLY A 177 17.06 -8.58 -12.69
CA GLY A 177 15.95 -8.22 -13.58
C GLY A 177 15.22 -9.42 -14.18
N THR A 178 15.88 -10.59 -14.29
CA THR A 178 15.32 -11.81 -14.88
C THR A 178 15.60 -13.02 -14.01
N ILE A 179 14.66 -13.97 -14.00
CA ILE A 179 14.77 -15.24 -13.28
C ILE A 179 14.13 -16.38 -14.08
N ASN A 180 14.63 -17.61 -13.95
CA ASN A 180 13.95 -18.80 -14.44
C ASN A 180 13.01 -19.36 -13.35
N LEU A 181 11.73 -19.58 -13.67
CA LEU A 181 10.73 -20.01 -12.68
C LEU A 181 11.00 -21.38 -12.05
N ARG A 182 11.79 -22.24 -12.70
CA ARG A 182 12.17 -23.56 -12.18
C ARG A 182 13.56 -23.58 -11.56
N SER A 183 14.52 -22.91 -12.18
CA SER A 183 15.95 -23.06 -11.86
C SER A 183 16.57 -21.86 -11.13
N GLY A 184 15.82 -20.78 -10.92
CA GLY A 184 16.31 -19.56 -10.27
C GLY A 184 17.07 -18.65 -11.24
N VAL A 185 18.01 -17.85 -10.74
CA VAL A 185 18.75 -16.87 -11.56
C VAL A 185 19.64 -17.62 -12.58
N PRO A 186 19.46 -17.40 -13.91
CA PRO A 186 20.26 -18.07 -14.92
C PRO A 186 21.77 -17.78 -14.81
N PRO A 187 22.66 -18.75 -15.11
CA PRO A 187 24.10 -18.49 -15.14
C PRO A 187 24.45 -17.42 -16.20
N GLY A 188 25.11 -16.35 -15.77
CA GLY A 188 25.49 -15.25 -16.65
C GLY A 188 24.43 -14.16 -16.83
N GLU A 189 23.33 -14.22 -16.06
CA GLU A 189 22.36 -13.13 -15.96
C GLU A 189 23.04 -11.80 -15.59
N THR A 190 22.57 -10.71 -16.18
CA THR A 190 23.14 -9.38 -15.94
C THR A 190 22.81 -8.92 -14.52
N SER A 191 23.80 -8.41 -13.79
CA SER A 191 23.60 -7.73 -12.51
C SER A 191 22.99 -6.34 -12.66
N VAL A 192 22.81 -5.84 -13.89
CA VAL A 192 22.30 -4.48 -14.12
C VAL A 192 20.79 -4.51 -14.31
N THR A 193 20.07 -3.76 -13.48
CA THR A 193 18.62 -3.56 -13.56
C THR A 193 18.28 -2.06 -13.42
N CYS A 194 17.04 -1.68 -13.73
CA CYS A 194 16.57 -0.31 -13.57
C CYS A 194 16.09 -0.02 -12.14
N THR A 195 15.99 1.25 -11.77
CA THR A 195 15.53 1.68 -10.44
C THR A 195 14.11 1.19 -10.13
N ALA A 196 13.18 1.29 -11.09
CA ALA A 196 11.84 0.72 -10.99
C ALA A 196 11.88 -0.81 -10.80
N GLY A 197 12.75 -1.49 -11.54
CA GLY A 197 12.97 -2.94 -11.44
C GLY A 197 13.51 -3.42 -10.09
N VAL A 198 13.93 -2.53 -9.19
CA VAL A 198 14.29 -2.81 -7.80
C VAL A 198 13.21 -2.32 -6.81
N GLY A 199 12.60 -1.17 -7.11
CA GLY A 199 11.73 -0.45 -6.19
C GLY A 199 10.28 -0.93 -6.13
N THR A 200 9.83 -1.69 -7.11
CA THR A 200 8.40 -1.87 -7.36
C THR A 200 7.90 -3.26 -6.96
N PHE A 201 8.06 -3.59 -5.66
CA PHE A 201 7.62 -4.88 -5.08
C PHE A 201 6.83 -4.74 -3.78
N ILE A 202 6.96 -3.61 -3.07
CA ILE A 202 6.47 -3.50 -1.68
C ILE A 202 4.94 -3.65 -1.57
N ILE A 203 4.19 -3.26 -2.60
CA ILE A 203 2.73 -3.39 -2.59
C ILE A 203 2.32 -4.86 -2.65
N GLU A 204 2.78 -5.62 -3.64
CA GLU A 204 2.42 -7.02 -3.83
C GLU A 204 3.02 -7.90 -2.73
N PHE A 205 4.31 -7.75 -2.45
CA PHE A 205 5.00 -8.56 -1.44
C PHE A 205 4.55 -8.20 -0.02
N GLY A 206 4.24 -6.93 0.24
CA GLY A 206 3.61 -6.50 1.49
C GLY A 206 2.22 -7.13 1.65
N THR A 207 1.37 -7.01 0.63
CA THR A 207 0.03 -7.62 0.60
C THR A 207 0.11 -9.13 0.86
N LEU A 208 1.00 -9.83 0.16
CA LEU A 208 1.20 -11.26 0.32
C LEU A 208 1.62 -11.62 1.75
N SER A 209 2.55 -10.86 2.33
CA SER A 209 3.00 -11.09 3.72
C SER A 209 1.88 -10.87 4.73
N ARG A 210 1.05 -9.85 4.53
CA ARG A 210 -0.07 -9.55 5.42
C ARG A 210 -1.16 -10.61 5.34
N LEU A 211 -1.48 -11.11 4.13
CA LEU A 211 -2.51 -12.14 3.93
C LEU A 211 -2.06 -13.53 4.38
N THR A 212 -0.81 -13.92 4.10
CA THR A 212 -0.27 -15.25 4.44
C THR A 212 0.30 -15.32 5.86
N GLY A 213 0.70 -14.18 6.42
CA GLY A 213 1.41 -14.07 7.69
C GLY A 213 2.89 -14.43 7.62
N ASP A 214 3.48 -14.66 6.44
CA ASP A 214 4.91 -14.82 6.25
C ASP A 214 5.58 -13.44 6.02
N PRO A 215 6.41 -12.92 6.94
CA PRO A 215 7.02 -11.59 6.80
C PRO A 215 8.08 -11.52 5.69
N LEU A 216 8.54 -12.66 5.16
CA LEU A 216 9.67 -12.74 4.24
C LEU A 216 9.51 -11.82 3.02
N TYR A 217 8.33 -11.81 2.39
CA TYR A 217 8.12 -11.05 1.16
C TYR A 217 8.23 -9.54 1.42
N GLU A 218 7.54 -9.02 2.44
CA GLU A 218 7.54 -7.61 2.82
C GLU A 218 8.95 -7.16 3.22
N GLU A 219 9.68 -7.98 3.99
CA GLU A 219 11.04 -7.68 4.42
C GLU A 219 12.00 -7.58 3.23
N VAL A 220 11.95 -8.52 2.29
CA VAL A 220 12.80 -8.53 1.10
C VAL A 220 12.54 -7.31 0.22
N ALA A 221 11.28 -7.01 -0.08
CA ALA A 221 10.91 -5.83 -0.86
C ALA A 221 11.30 -4.52 -0.16
N TYR A 222 11.10 -4.44 1.16
CA TYR A 222 11.46 -3.24 1.93
C TYR A 222 12.98 -3.03 2.02
N ASN A 223 13.75 -4.11 2.09
CA ASN A 223 15.21 -4.03 2.08
C ASN A 223 15.75 -3.59 0.71
N ALA A 224 15.14 -4.01 -0.40
CA ALA A 224 15.48 -3.52 -1.74
C ALA A 224 15.25 -2.01 -1.89
N LEU A 225 14.11 -1.49 -1.39
CA LEU A 225 13.84 -0.05 -1.33
C LEU A 225 14.86 0.71 -0.50
N LYS A 226 15.19 0.19 0.70
CA LYS A 226 16.26 0.75 1.53
C LYS A 226 17.59 0.75 0.78
N ALA A 227 17.94 -0.33 0.09
CA ALA A 227 19.19 -0.40 -0.67
C ALA A 227 19.26 0.72 -1.72
N LEU A 228 18.21 0.95 -2.52
CA LEU A 228 18.16 2.09 -3.46
C LEU A 228 18.33 3.43 -2.75
N TYR A 229 17.61 3.65 -1.64
CA TYR A 229 17.69 4.86 -0.85
C TYR A 229 19.12 5.12 -0.35
N HIS A 230 19.88 4.09 0.04
CA HIS A 230 21.27 4.26 0.46
C HIS A 230 22.24 4.54 -0.70
N HIS A 231 21.90 4.15 -1.92
CA HIS A 231 22.73 4.36 -3.11
C HIS A 231 22.45 5.67 -3.86
N ARG A 232 21.56 6.54 -3.35
CA ARG A 232 21.32 7.87 -3.94
C ARG A 232 22.63 8.67 -4.10
N SER A 233 22.66 9.53 -5.10
CA SER A 233 23.77 10.48 -5.29
C SER A 233 23.93 11.43 -4.10
N PRO A 234 25.08 12.14 -3.98
CA PRO A 234 25.26 13.17 -2.95
C PRO A 234 24.24 14.31 -2.96
N ILE A 235 23.52 14.51 -4.08
CA ILE A 235 22.44 15.50 -4.20
C ILE A 235 21.04 14.88 -4.08
N GLY A 236 20.94 13.60 -3.72
CA GLY A 236 19.69 12.89 -3.44
C GLY A 236 18.99 12.26 -4.65
N LEU A 237 19.46 12.48 -5.87
CA LEU A 237 18.88 11.87 -7.09
C LEU A 237 19.34 10.41 -7.26
N LEU A 238 18.48 9.61 -7.91
CA LEU A 238 18.73 8.22 -8.33
C LEU A 238 19.06 8.20 -9.83
N GLY A 239 19.93 7.29 -10.25
CA GLY A 239 20.13 7.03 -11.68
C GLY A 239 19.01 6.16 -12.25
N ASN A 240 19.14 5.79 -13.53
CA ASN A 240 18.16 4.95 -14.20
C ASN A 240 18.48 3.46 -14.06
N HIS A 241 19.76 3.07 -14.12
CA HIS A 241 20.19 1.67 -14.00
C HIS A 241 21.35 1.51 -13.00
N ILE A 242 21.29 0.43 -12.22
CA ILE A 242 22.22 0.10 -11.13
C ILE A 242 22.68 -1.35 -11.23
N ASP A 243 23.95 -1.60 -10.93
CA ASP A 243 24.47 -2.94 -10.71
C ASP A 243 24.08 -3.43 -9.31
N VAL A 244 23.27 -4.50 -9.22
CA VAL A 244 22.73 -5.03 -7.97
C VAL A 244 23.75 -5.80 -7.13
N MET A 245 24.92 -6.12 -7.69
CA MET A 245 26.01 -6.79 -6.97
C MET A 245 27.03 -5.79 -6.40
N THR A 246 27.14 -4.59 -6.97
CA THR A 246 28.10 -3.57 -6.50
C THR A 246 27.45 -2.29 -5.99
N GLY A 247 26.15 -2.09 -6.22
CA GLY A 247 25.46 -0.83 -5.93
C GLY A 247 25.87 0.33 -6.83
N ARG A 248 26.54 0.07 -7.96
CA ARG A 248 27.10 1.12 -8.82
C ARG A 248 26.12 1.48 -9.92
N TRP A 249 25.79 2.77 -10.04
CA TRP A 249 24.99 3.28 -11.16
C TRP A 249 25.71 3.12 -12.50
N THR A 250 25.06 2.43 -13.43
CA THR A 250 25.53 2.19 -14.81
C THR A 250 24.90 3.18 -15.79
N ALA A 251 23.67 3.65 -15.52
CA ALA A 251 23.05 4.79 -16.19
C ALA A 251 22.72 5.88 -15.17
N GLN A 252 23.39 7.03 -15.29
CA GLN A 252 23.39 8.11 -14.28
C GLN A 252 22.46 9.28 -14.64
N ASP A 253 21.69 9.17 -15.72
CA ASP A 253 20.59 10.08 -15.98
C ASP A 253 19.46 9.82 -14.96
N ALA A 254 19.02 10.88 -14.32
CA ALA A 254 17.92 10.92 -13.37
C ALA A 254 16.71 11.57 -14.04
N GLY A 255 15.54 11.01 -13.78
CA GLY A 255 14.25 11.46 -14.26
C GLY A 255 13.15 10.93 -13.34
N ILE A 256 11.90 11.25 -13.66
CA ILE A 256 10.75 10.64 -12.98
C ILE A 256 10.00 9.64 -13.87
N GLY A 257 10.41 9.49 -15.12
CA GLY A 257 9.79 8.59 -16.10
C GLY A 257 10.41 7.19 -16.14
N GLY A 258 10.37 6.60 -17.34
CA GLY A 258 10.67 5.19 -17.56
C GLY A 258 11.93 4.65 -16.89
N GLY A 259 11.76 3.57 -16.13
CA GLY A 259 12.84 2.89 -15.41
C GLY A 259 13.12 3.46 -14.02
N VAL A 260 12.40 4.50 -13.60
CA VAL A 260 12.50 5.11 -12.26
C VAL A 260 11.13 5.41 -11.66
N ASP A 261 10.15 5.78 -12.50
CA ASP A 261 8.74 6.02 -12.18
C ASP A 261 8.17 5.31 -10.94
N SER A 262 7.91 4.01 -11.06
CA SER A 262 7.14 3.24 -10.08
C SER A 262 7.87 3.06 -8.74
N TYR A 263 9.17 3.35 -8.65
CA TYR A 263 9.85 3.47 -7.36
C TYR A 263 9.23 4.60 -6.51
N PHE A 264 9.04 5.80 -7.10
CA PHE A 264 8.46 6.92 -6.35
C PHE A 264 6.98 6.68 -6.04
N GLU A 265 6.27 6.08 -6.99
CA GLU A 265 4.88 5.68 -6.81
C GLU A 265 4.74 4.71 -5.61
N TYR A 266 5.59 3.68 -5.53
CA TYR A 266 5.52 2.66 -4.48
C TYR A 266 5.96 3.17 -3.11
N LEU A 267 6.80 4.20 -3.05
CA LEU A 267 7.07 4.89 -1.79
C LEU A 267 5.79 5.52 -1.21
N VAL A 268 4.98 6.19 -2.05
CA VAL A 268 3.73 6.83 -1.61
C VAL A 268 2.65 5.80 -1.35
N LYS A 269 2.35 4.97 -2.35
CA LYS A 269 1.28 3.98 -2.28
C LYS A 269 1.55 2.91 -1.22
N GLY A 270 2.81 2.45 -1.10
CA GLY A 270 3.23 1.52 -0.06
C GLY A 270 3.19 2.11 1.36
N ALA A 271 3.52 3.40 1.53
CA ALA A 271 3.39 4.08 2.83
C ALA A 271 1.94 4.09 3.32
N ILE A 272 0.99 4.35 2.42
CA ILE A 272 -0.44 4.40 2.72
C ILE A 272 -0.98 2.99 2.97
N LEU A 273 -0.67 2.03 2.09
CA LEU A 273 -1.20 0.66 2.17
C LEU A 273 -0.73 -0.10 3.40
N LEU A 274 0.55 0.05 3.78
CA LEU A 274 1.18 -0.74 4.84
C LEU A 274 1.41 0.04 6.14
N GLU A 275 0.96 1.30 6.19
CA GLU A 275 1.15 2.24 7.29
C GLU A 275 2.63 2.41 7.68
N LYS A 276 3.49 2.59 6.66
CA LYS A 276 4.95 2.76 6.84
C LYS A 276 5.38 4.21 6.59
N PRO A 277 5.45 5.07 7.63
CA PRO A 277 5.81 6.47 7.46
C PRO A 277 7.23 6.68 6.91
N GLU A 278 8.12 5.70 7.07
CA GLU A 278 9.47 5.73 6.52
C GLU A 278 9.46 5.86 4.99
N LEU A 279 8.58 5.12 4.30
CA LEU A 279 8.46 5.19 2.84
C LEU A 279 8.02 6.58 2.37
N MET A 280 7.07 7.19 3.09
CA MET A 280 6.62 8.57 2.82
C MET A 280 7.75 9.58 3.08
N SER A 281 8.58 9.35 4.11
CA SER A 281 9.76 10.17 4.38
C SER A 281 10.76 10.10 3.22
N MET A 282 11.05 8.90 2.71
CA MET A 282 11.91 8.71 1.52
C MET A 282 11.37 9.46 0.31
N PHE A 283 10.05 9.41 0.08
CA PHE A 283 9.42 10.13 -1.03
C PHE A 283 9.53 11.64 -0.85
N LYS A 284 9.23 12.19 0.33
CA LYS A 284 9.30 13.64 0.58
C LYS A 284 10.71 14.19 0.39
N GLU A 285 11.74 13.45 0.78
CA GLU A 285 13.13 13.82 0.49
C GLU A 285 13.42 13.82 -1.02
N ALA A 286 13.02 12.74 -1.72
CA ALA A 286 13.18 12.64 -3.16
C ALA A 286 12.43 13.78 -3.90
N ARG A 287 11.22 14.10 -3.45
CA ARG A 287 10.35 15.15 -3.99
C ARG A 287 11.06 16.51 -4.00
N GLN A 288 11.73 16.86 -2.89
CA GLN A 288 12.46 18.13 -2.76
C GLN A 288 13.60 18.24 -3.79
N VAL A 289 14.35 17.17 -4.01
CA VAL A 289 15.46 17.18 -4.97
C VAL A 289 14.97 17.11 -6.42
N ILE A 290 13.87 16.40 -6.68
CA ILE A 290 13.19 16.38 -8.00
C ILE A 290 12.74 17.80 -8.37
N ASP A 291 12.07 18.52 -7.46
CA ASP A 291 11.67 19.91 -7.72
C ASP A 291 12.85 20.82 -7.99
N LYS A 292 13.92 20.66 -7.22
CA LYS A 292 15.09 21.52 -7.33
C LYS A 292 15.81 21.34 -8.67
N TYR A 293 16.00 20.09 -9.12
CA TYR A 293 16.88 19.79 -10.24
C TYR A 293 16.14 19.43 -11.52
N LEU A 294 15.02 18.70 -11.43
CA LEU A 294 14.33 18.14 -12.59
C LEU A 294 13.17 19.01 -13.06
N LYS A 295 12.50 19.73 -12.16
CA LYS A 295 11.32 20.54 -12.52
C LYS A 295 11.70 21.85 -13.23
N LYS A 296 11.06 22.12 -14.37
CA LYS A 296 11.15 23.36 -15.20
C LYS A 296 9.76 23.71 -15.74
N ASP A 297 9.16 24.81 -15.29
CA ASP A 297 7.84 25.28 -15.76
C ASP A 297 6.75 24.19 -15.76
N ASP A 298 6.67 23.42 -14.67
CA ASP A 298 5.77 22.27 -14.50
C ASP A 298 5.99 21.11 -15.50
N TRP A 299 7.17 21.06 -16.15
CA TRP A 299 7.73 19.88 -16.82
C TRP A 299 8.86 19.26 -15.99
N PHE A 300 9.15 17.99 -16.22
CA PHE A 300 10.26 17.28 -15.56
C PHE A 300 11.24 16.82 -16.62
N VAL A 301 12.45 17.36 -16.57
CA VAL A 301 13.51 17.05 -17.54
C VAL A 301 14.48 16.04 -16.97
N TRP A 302 15.20 15.36 -17.85
CA TRP A 302 16.29 14.50 -17.43
C TRP A 302 17.51 15.32 -17.03
N ALA A 303 18.17 14.92 -15.95
CA ALA A 303 19.39 15.55 -15.48
C ALA A 303 20.39 14.52 -14.96
N THR A 304 21.67 14.86 -14.94
CA THR A 304 22.68 13.99 -14.33
C THR A 304 22.45 13.86 -12.83
N MET A 305 22.39 12.64 -12.31
CA MET A 305 22.16 12.40 -10.89
C MET A 305 23.22 13.03 -9.99
N LEU A 306 24.47 13.21 -10.46
CA LEU A 306 25.57 13.69 -9.62
C LEU A 306 25.61 15.21 -9.45
N ARG A 307 25.13 15.96 -10.44
CA ARG A 307 25.26 17.43 -10.49
C ARG A 307 23.95 18.17 -10.76
N GLY A 308 22.89 17.47 -11.18
CA GLY A 308 21.60 18.08 -11.52
C GLY A 308 21.62 18.95 -12.79
N HIS A 309 22.63 18.81 -13.66
CA HIS A 309 22.63 19.47 -14.97
C HIS A 309 21.67 18.74 -15.91
N VAL A 310 20.79 19.48 -16.57
CA VAL A 310 19.86 18.94 -17.57
C VAL A 310 20.66 18.24 -18.67
N THR A 311 20.35 16.96 -18.91
CA THR A 311 20.93 16.16 -19.98
C THR A 311 20.01 16.13 -21.19
N LEU A 312 18.72 15.95 -20.99
CA LEU A 312 17.71 15.98 -22.06
C LEU A 312 16.45 16.75 -21.61
N PRO A 313 16.07 17.84 -22.31
CA PRO A 313 14.83 18.57 -22.05
C PRO A 313 13.65 17.89 -22.77
N VAL A 314 13.28 16.70 -22.30
CA VAL A 314 12.20 15.90 -22.87
C VAL A 314 11.16 15.56 -21.81
N PHE A 315 9.91 15.40 -22.24
CA PHE A 315 8.83 14.77 -21.49
C PHE A 315 8.66 13.33 -21.98
N GLN A 316 8.44 12.38 -21.09
CA GLN A 316 8.07 11.02 -21.47
C GLN A 316 6.62 10.75 -21.12
N SER A 317 5.89 10.02 -21.98
CA SER A 317 4.48 9.65 -21.71
C SER A 317 4.31 9.00 -20.33
N LEU A 318 5.23 8.11 -19.95
CA LEU A 318 5.31 7.46 -18.64
C LEU A 318 5.31 8.44 -17.46
N GLU A 319 5.81 9.66 -17.60
CA GLU A 319 5.82 10.66 -16.51
C GLU A 319 4.42 11.18 -16.15
N SER A 320 3.40 10.77 -16.91
CA SER A 320 2.02 11.23 -16.72
C SER A 320 1.35 10.64 -15.48
N TYR A 321 1.96 9.66 -14.79
CA TYR A 321 1.50 9.14 -13.48
C TYR A 321 1.72 10.15 -12.34
N TRP A 322 2.69 11.05 -12.50
CA TRP A 322 3.18 11.91 -11.42
C TRP A 322 2.09 12.81 -10.81
N PRO A 323 1.19 13.46 -11.60
CA PRO A 323 0.08 14.21 -11.03
C PRO A 323 -0.87 13.35 -10.17
N GLY A 324 -1.07 12.07 -10.51
CA GLY A 324 -1.82 11.11 -9.72
C GLY A 324 -1.19 10.89 -8.34
N VAL A 325 0.12 10.66 -8.29
CA VAL A 325 0.89 10.56 -7.03
C VAL A 325 0.81 11.86 -6.22
N LEU A 326 0.93 13.02 -6.87
CA LEU A 326 0.77 14.32 -6.20
C LEU A 326 -0.64 14.51 -5.63
N THR A 327 -1.66 14.00 -6.30
CA THR A 327 -3.05 14.05 -5.82
C THR A 327 -3.22 13.21 -4.57
N LEU A 328 -2.63 12.01 -4.53
CA LEU A 328 -2.69 11.10 -3.36
C LEU A 328 -2.14 11.73 -2.07
N ILE A 329 -1.19 12.67 -2.19
CA ILE A 329 -0.61 13.39 -1.04
C ILE A 329 -1.22 14.78 -0.82
N GLY A 330 -2.28 15.14 -1.55
CA GLY A 330 -3.01 16.40 -1.42
C GLY A 330 -2.41 17.61 -2.16
N GLU A 331 -1.46 17.42 -3.09
CA GLU A 331 -0.86 18.49 -3.90
C GLU A 331 -1.64 18.77 -5.21
N THR A 332 -2.95 19.01 -5.08
CA THR A 332 -3.90 19.13 -6.20
C THR A 332 -3.60 20.29 -7.15
N ASP A 333 -3.24 21.46 -6.63
CA ASP A 333 -2.93 22.64 -7.45
C ASP A 333 -1.73 22.40 -8.37
N THR A 334 -0.70 21.72 -7.86
CA THR A 334 0.48 21.38 -8.66
C THR A 334 0.17 20.28 -9.67
N ALA A 335 -0.59 19.26 -9.26
CA ALA A 335 -1.08 18.22 -10.16
C ALA A 335 -1.88 18.80 -11.33
N MET A 336 -2.79 19.75 -11.07
CA MET A 336 -3.62 20.41 -12.09
C MET A 336 -2.77 21.19 -13.11
N ARG A 337 -1.74 21.91 -12.68
CA ARG A 337 -0.86 22.61 -13.64
C ARG A 337 -0.09 21.65 -14.54
N ILE A 338 0.45 20.57 -13.97
CA ILE A 338 1.22 19.56 -14.71
C ILE A 338 0.31 18.83 -15.71
N ILE A 339 -0.89 18.41 -15.29
CA ILE A 339 -1.79 17.65 -16.16
C ILE A 339 -2.29 18.48 -17.36
N HIS A 340 -2.43 19.80 -17.20
CA HIS A 340 -2.72 20.70 -18.31
C HIS A 340 -1.61 20.71 -19.35
N ASN A 341 -0.34 20.73 -18.93
CA ASN A 341 0.81 20.63 -19.82
C ASN A 341 0.78 19.30 -20.59
N TYR A 342 0.56 18.19 -19.90
CA TYR A 342 0.57 16.86 -20.52
C TYR A 342 -0.61 16.67 -21.48
N HIS A 343 -1.81 17.12 -21.07
CA HIS A 343 -2.98 17.09 -21.93
C HIS A 343 -2.84 18.01 -23.16
N SER A 344 -2.04 19.08 -23.09
CA SER A 344 -1.78 19.92 -24.28
C SER A 344 -1.09 19.13 -25.40
N VAL A 345 -0.19 18.19 -25.05
CA VAL A 345 0.44 17.26 -26.00
C VAL A 345 -0.61 16.32 -26.60
N TRP A 346 -1.52 15.81 -25.76
CA TRP A 346 -2.66 15.02 -26.23
C TRP A 346 -3.56 15.81 -27.19
N LYS A 347 -3.82 17.09 -26.93
CA LYS A 347 -4.59 17.94 -27.86
C LYS A 347 -3.89 18.17 -29.19
N GLN A 348 -2.56 18.16 -29.20
CA GLN A 348 -1.78 18.35 -30.42
C GLN A 348 -1.82 17.12 -31.33
N TYR A 349 -1.68 15.92 -30.76
CA TYR A 349 -1.51 14.68 -31.54
C TYR A 349 -2.63 13.66 -31.37
N GLY A 350 -3.61 13.91 -30.51
CA GLY A 350 -4.58 12.91 -30.08
C GLY A 350 -4.00 11.82 -29.17
N PHE A 351 -2.69 11.85 -28.87
CA PHE A 351 -1.95 10.87 -28.08
C PHE A 351 -0.69 11.51 -27.49
N THR A 352 -0.16 10.98 -26.38
CA THR A 352 1.16 11.35 -25.87
C THR A 352 2.24 10.45 -26.50
N PRO A 353 3.21 10.97 -27.28
CA PRO A 353 4.31 10.13 -27.77
C PRO A 353 5.17 9.65 -26.61
N GLU A 354 5.87 8.52 -26.79
CA GLU A 354 6.82 7.99 -25.79
C GLU A 354 7.81 9.04 -25.31
N VAL A 355 8.30 9.91 -26.21
CA VAL A 355 9.15 11.05 -25.87
C VAL A 355 8.75 12.28 -26.68
N TYR A 356 8.47 13.37 -25.98
CA TYR A 356 8.18 14.69 -26.53
C TYR A 356 9.33 15.67 -26.23
N ASN A 357 9.85 16.32 -27.25
CA ASN A 357 10.94 17.28 -27.11
C ASN A 357 10.38 18.66 -26.74
N LEU A 358 10.75 19.17 -25.55
CA LEU A 358 10.22 20.44 -25.04
C LEU A 358 10.79 21.66 -25.77
N GLY A 359 11.97 21.53 -26.39
CA GLY A 359 12.60 22.61 -27.14
C GLY A 359 11.98 22.84 -28.52
N THR A 360 11.65 21.75 -29.23
CA THR A 360 11.02 21.83 -30.57
C THR A 360 9.50 21.82 -30.51
N GLY A 361 8.91 21.30 -29.43
CA GLY A 361 7.46 21.09 -29.34
C GLY A 361 6.98 19.95 -30.24
N GLU A 362 7.81 18.92 -30.42
CA GLU A 362 7.55 17.81 -31.34
C GLU A 362 7.81 16.43 -30.72
N ALA A 363 7.10 15.42 -31.21
CA ALA A 363 7.42 14.02 -30.94
C ALA A 363 8.84 13.66 -31.39
N SER A 364 9.61 13.01 -30.52
CA SER A 364 11.00 12.65 -30.80
C SER A 364 11.09 11.52 -31.83
N THR A 365 12.03 11.66 -32.78
CA THR A 365 12.26 10.62 -33.79
C THR A 365 12.64 9.29 -33.13
N SER A 366 12.07 8.20 -33.63
CA SER A 366 12.19 6.83 -33.11
C SER A 366 11.53 6.57 -31.75
N ARG A 367 10.85 7.57 -31.18
CA ARG A 367 10.05 7.48 -29.94
C ARG A 367 8.73 8.24 -30.07
N GLU A 368 8.16 8.16 -31.26
CA GLU A 368 6.90 8.80 -31.65
C GLU A 368 5.64 7.97 -31.36
N SER A 369 5.80 6.74 -30.84
CA SER A 369 4.70 5.78 -30.63
C SER A 369 3.88 6.10 -29.39
N TYR A 370 2.64 5.62 -29.35
CA TYR A 370 1.78 5.54 -28.18
C TYR A 370 1.23 4.10 -28.07
N PRO A 371 1.77 3.26 -27.17
CA PRO A 371 1.40 1.86 -27.03
C PRO A 371 0.15 1.64 -26.16
N LEU A 372 -0.82 2.56 -26.21
CA LEU A 372 -2.08 2.49 -25.44
C LEU A 372 -1.95 2.70 -23.92
N ARG A 373 -0.94 3.46 -23.49
CA ARG A 373 -0.58 3.62 -22.08
C ARG A 373 -1.64 4.29 -21.20
N PRO A 374 -1.67 3.97 -19.90
CA PRO A 374 -2.67 4.48 -18.97
C PRO A 374 -2.29 5.75 -18.18
N GLU A 375 -1.02 6.14 -18.11
CA GLU A 375 -0.56 6.99 -17.00
C GLU A 375 -1.24 8.36 -16.98
N LEU A 376 -1.59 8.91 -18.15
CA LEU A 376 -2.34 10.16 -18.22
C LEU A 376 -3.77 10.01 -17.70
N ILE A 377 -4.47 8.92 -18.06
CA ILE A 377 -5.84 8.70 -17.60
C ILE A 377 -5.89 8.31 -16.11
N GLU A 378 -4.88 7.60 -15.60
CA GLU A 378 -4.72 7.35 -14.16
C GLU A 378 -4.74 8.67 -13.39
N SER A 379 -3.85 9.60 -13.75
CA SER A 379 -3.75 10.90 -13.09
C SER A 379 -5.01 11.75 -13.23
N ILE A 380 -5.66 11.73 -14.40
CA ILE A 380 -6.95 12.41 -14.61
C ILE A 380 -8.02 11.84 -13.67
N MET A 381 -8.08 10.51 -13.52
CA MET A 381 -9.03 9.84 -12.64
C MET A 381 -8.81 10.26 -11.18
N TYR A 382 -7.59 10.15 -10.66
CA TYR A 382 -7.28 10.57 -9.29
C TYR A 382 -7.61 12.04 -9.04
N LEU A 383 -7.19 12.93 -9.94
CA LEU A 383 -7.42 14.35 -9.78
C LEU A 383 -8.91 14.72 -9.89
N TYR A 384 -9.68 14.01 -10.70
CA TYR A 384 -11.13 14.23 -10.80
C TYR A 384 -11.84 13.79 -9.54
N ARG A 385 -11.39 12.68 -8.93
CA ARG A 385 -11.93 12.20 -7.66
C ARG A 385 -11.82 13.24 -6.55
N GLU A 386 -10.69 13.92 -6.51
CA GLU A 386 -10.40 14.96 -5.52
C GLU A 386 -11.07 16.30 -5.83
N THR A 387 -10.99 16.79 -7.07
CA THR A 387 -11.44 18.17 -7.39
C THR A 387 -12.86 18.25 -7.93
N ARG A 388 -13.37 17.16 -8.52
CA ARG A 388 -14.62 17.11 -9.30
C ARG A 388 -14.69 18.12 -10.45
N ASP A 389 -13.55 18.62 -10.92
CA ASP A 389 -13.50 19.60 -12.01
C ASP A 389 -13.95 18.98 -13.34
N PRO A 390 -15.01 19.50 -13.99
CA PRO A 390 -15.50 19.00 -15.27
C PRO A 390 -14.46 18.97 -16.40
N ILE A 391 -13.39 19.77 -16.33
CA ILE A 391 -12.33 19.73 -17.35
C ILE A 391 -11.65 18.37 -17.42
N LEU A 392 -11.57 17.64 -16.30
CA LEU A 392 -10.95 16.32 -16.24
C LEU A 392 -11.81 15.26 -16.91
N LEU A 393 -13.14 15.38 -16.85
CA LEU A 393 -14.05 14.57 -17.66
C LEU A 393 -13.86 14.84 -19.16
N GLN A 394 -13.63 16.10 -19.52
CA GLN A 394 -13.33 16.47 -20.90
C GLN A 394 -12.00 15.88 -21.38
N MET A 395 -10.95 15.91 -20.56
CA MET A 395 -9.67 15.26 -20.87
C MET A 395 -9.85 13.75 -21.07
N GLY A 396 -10.58 13.09 -20.17
CA GLY A 396 -10.89 11.66 -20.31
C GLY A 396 -11.70 11.33 -21.56
N GLU A 397 -12.66 12.19 -21.93
CA GLU A 397 -13.41 12.03 -23.17
C GLU A 397 -12.52 12.22 -24.40
N ASP A 398 -11.64 13.23 -24.41
CA ASP A 398 -10.66 13.44 -25.48
C ASP A 398 -9.79 12.18 -25.68
N ILE A 399 -9.37 11.52 -24.59
CA ILE A 399 -8.65 10.23 -24.64
C ILE A 399 -9.51 9.12 -25.25
N LEU A 400 -10.72 8.91 -24.73
CA LEU A 400 -11.66 7.91 -25.21
C LEU A 400 -11.93 8.07 -26.71
N ARG A 401 -12.17 9.31 -27.17
CA ARG A 401 -12.43 9.62 -28.58
C ARG A 401 -11.23 9.32 -29.47
N SER A 402 -10.01 9.70 -29.07
CA SER A 402 -8.80 9.39 -29.82
C SER A 402 -8.58 7.88 -29.98
N ILE A 403 -8.69 7.12 -28.89
CA ILE A 403 -8.51 5.66 -28.91
C ILE A 403 -9.57 5.00 -29.81
N GLN A 404 -10.85 5.34 -29.64
CA GLN A 404 -11.93 4.77 -30.46
C GLN A 404 -11.76 5.12 -31.94
N HIS A 405 -11.30 6.34 -32.25
CA HIS A 405 -11.15 6.81 -33.62
C HIS A 405 -9.94 6.19 -34.32
N SER A 406 -8.78 6.18 -33.66
CA SER A 406 -7.50 5.92 -34.31
C SER A 406 -6.84 4.60 -33.90
N ALA A 407 -7.08 4.05 -32.70
CA ALA A 407 -6.48 2.78 -32.30
C ALA A 407 -7.36 1.57 -32.62
N ARG A 408 -8.68 1.74 -32.73
CA ARG A 408 -9.60 0.62 -32.98
C ARG A 408 -9.32 -0.14 -34.28
N THR A 409 -9.47 -1.46 -34.22
CA THR A 409 -9.35 -2.41 -35.34
C THR A 409 -10.52 -3.42 -35.30
N PRO A 410 -10.72 -4.24 -36.35
CA PRO A 410 -11.70 -5.32 -36.31
C PRO A 410 -11.44 -6.38 -35.22
N CYS A 411 -10.19 -6.54 -34.77
CA CYS A 411 -9.77 -7.60 -33.84
C CYS A 411 -9.20 -7.06 -32.52
N GLY A 412 -9.51 -5.82 -32.13
CA GLY A 412 -9.06 -5.21 -30.87
C GLY A 412 -8.64 -3.75 -31.04
N TYR A 413 -7.62 -3.31 -30.31
CA TYR A 413 -7.04 -1.95 -30.42
C TYR A 413 -5.54 -2.04 -30.62
N ALA A 414 -5.01 -1.30 -31.58
CA ALA A 414 -3.61 -1.33 -31.95
C ALA A 414 -2.84 -0.15 -31.35
N THR A 415 -1.60 -0.41 -30.96
CA THR A 415 -0.58 0.60 -30.71
C THR A 415 -0.54 1.60 -31.87
N ILE A 416 -0.49 2.89 -31.53
CA ILE A 416 -0.21 3.94 -32.50
C ILE A 416 1.31 4.02 -32.65
N LYS A 417 1.83 3.61 -33.79
CA LYS A 417 3.27 3.62 -34.05
C LYS A 417 3.83 5.03 -34.16
N ASP A 418 3.01 5.99 -34.60
CA ASP A 418 3.40 7.38 -34.74
C ASP A 418 2.22 8.30 -34.54
N VAL A 419 2.31 9.13 -33.50
CA VAL A 419 1.24 10.05 -33.13
C VAL A 419 1.02 11.18 -34.15
N ARG A 420 1.92 11.38 -35.12
CA ARG A 420 1.77 12.44 -36.15
C ARG A 420 0.83 12.04 -37.28
N ASP A 421 0.81 10.75 -37.64
CA ASP A 421 0.03 10.23 -38.78
C ASP A 421 -0.94 9.11 -38.40
N HIS A 422 -0.93 8.68 -37.13
CA HIS A 422 -1.76 7.64 -36.55
C HIS A 422 -1.59 6.27 -37.23
N ARG A 423 -0.43 6.01 -37.85
CA ARG A 423 -0.13 4.67 -38.38
C ARG A 423 -0.08 3.68 -37.22
N LYS A 424 -0.65 2.49 -37.44
CA LYS A 424 -0.78 1.45 -36.41
C LYS A 424 0.40 0.48 -36.42
N GLU A 425 0.71 -0.04 -35.24
CA GLU A 425 1.58 -1.20 -35.04
C GLU A 425 0.75 -2.37 -34.50
N ASP A 426 1.13 -3.57 -34.89
CA ASP A 426 0.37 -4.80 -34.66
C ASP A 426 0.60 -5.34 -33.24
N ARG A 427 0.21 -4.56 -32.24
CA ARG A 427 0.40 -4.89 -30.82
C ARG A 427 -0.69 -4.28 -29.95
N MET A 428 -1.25 -5.09 -29.06
CA MET A 428 -2.14 -4.67 -27.96
C MET A 428 -1.60 -5.25 -26.66
N GLU A 429 -1.01 -4.39 -25.83
CA GLU A 429 -0.40 -4.79 -24.56
C GLU A 429 -1.49 -5.12 -23.53
N SER A 430 -1.19 -6.02 -22.58
CA SER A 430 -2.16 -6.46 -21.58
C SER A 430 -2.75 -5.30 -20.74
N PHE A 431 -1.89 -4.34 -20.37
CA PHE A 431 -2.28 -3.15 -19.61
C PHE A 431 -3.36 -2.29 -20.26
N PHE A 432 -3.60 -2.43 -21.58
CA PHE A 432 -4.72 -1.70 -22.19
C PHE A 432 -6.05 -2.10 -21.53
N LEU A 433 -6.21 -3.38 -21.20
CA LEU A 433 -7.38 -3.93 -20.53
C LEU A 433 -7.30 -3.81 -18.99
N ALA A 434 -6.10 -3.97 -18.42
CA ALA A 434 -5.92 -3.85 -16.97
C ALA A 434 -5.99 -2.40 -16.49
N GLU A 435 -5.50 -1.44 -17.26
CA GLU A 435 -5.26 -0.08 -16.79
C GLU A 435 -6.06 0.96 -17.56
N THR A 436 -5.79 1.14 -18.85
CA THR A 436 -6.35 2.26 -19.65
C THR A 436 -7.87 2.22 -19.64
N THR A 437 -8.47 1.06 -19.93
CA THR A 437 -9.94 0.90 -19.87
C THR A 437 -10.49 0.97 -18.45
N LYS A 438 -9.73 0.52 -17.45
CA LYS A 438 -10.15 0.53 -16.03
C LYS A 438 -10.23 1.97 -15.52
N TYR A 439 -9.19 2.78 -15.71
CA TYR A 439 -9.19 4.18 -15.29
C TYR A 439 -10.17 5.04 -16.08
N LEU A 440 -10.34 4.82 -17.39
CA LEU A 440 -11.40 5.47 -18.16
C LEU A 440 -12.80 5.12 -17.59
N TYR A 441 -13.04 3.84 -17.26
CA TYR A 441 -14.31 3.41 -16.71
C TYR A 441 -14.57 4.03 -15.34
N LEU A 442 -13.57 4.01 -14.45
CA LEU A 442 -13.65 4.58 -13.11
C LEU A 442 -13.81 6.10 -13.12
N LEU A 443 -13.23 6.82 -14.09
CA LEU A 443 -13.46 8.25 -14.28
C LEU A 443 -14.94 8.55 -14.56
N PHE A 444 -15.57 7.72 -15.40
CA PHE A 444 -16.98 7.86 -15.79
C PHE A 444 -17.96 7.07 -14.91
N ASP A 445 -17.49 6.44 -13.84
CA ASP A 445 -18.31 5.72 -12.87
C ASP A 445 -18.05 6.24 -11.44
N PRO A 446 -18.40 7.49 -11.12
CA PRO A 446 -18.02 8.11 -9.83
C PRO A 446 -18.63 7.42 -8.60
N ASP A 447 -19.68 6.61 -8.80
CA ASP A 447 -20.40 5.85 -7.78
C ASP A 447 -19.90 4.40 -7.65
N ASN A 448 -18.84 4.01 -8.37
CA ASN A 448 -18.27 2.66 -8.31
C ASN A 448 -17.80 2.31 -6.88
N PHE A 449 -17.88 1.04 -6.48
CA PHE A 449 -17.46 0.63 -5.12
C PHE A 449 -15.99 0.89 -4.82
N ILE A 450 -15.13 0.87 -5.85
CA ILE A 450 -13.70 1.20 -5.77
C ILE A 450 -13.48 2.61 -5.18
N HIS A 451 -14.44 3.50 -5.42
CA HIS A 451 -14.41 4.88 -4.99
C HIS A 451 -14.94 5.12 -3.57
N ASN A 452 -15.23 4.06 -2.83
CA ASN A 452 -15.68 4.16 -1.45
C ASN A 452 -14.60 4.87 -0.58
N PRO A 453 -14.91 6.02 0.05
CA PRO A 453 -13.92 6.80 0.77
C PRO A 453 -13.77 6.41 2.25
N GLY A 454 -14.17 5.20 2.66
CA GLY A 454 -14.11 4.79 4.06
C GLY A 454 -15.44 4.89 4.82
N VAL A 455 -16.58 5.10 4.13
CA VAL A 455 -17.86 5.41 4.79
C VAL A 455 -18.71 4.18 5.07
N HIS A 456 -18.56 3.14 4.24
CA HIS A 456 -19.32 1.90 4.36
C HIS A 456 -18.34 0.73 4.34
N GLY A 457 -18.55 -0.27 5.18
CA GLY A 457 -17.78 -1.52 5.18
C GLY A 457 -18.69 -2.70 5.49
N THR A 458 -18.22 -3.89 5.14
CA THR A 458 -18.93 -5.16 5.38
C THR A 458 -18.15 -5.95 6.41
N VAL A 459 -18.82 -6.39 7.47
CA VAL A 459 -18.23 -7.34 8.42
C VAL A 459 -18.49 -8.75 7.93
N ILE A 460 -17.42 -9.54 7.80
CA ILE A 460 -17.49 -10.97 7.49
C ILE A 460 -16.92 -11.78 8.66
N ASN A 461 -17.58 -12.89 8.96
CA ASN A 461 -17.11 -13.83 9.97
C ASN A 461 -16.17 -14.83 9.34
N THR A 462 -14.91 -14.82 9.76
CA THR A 462 -13.91 -15.80 9.33
C THR A 462 -13.61 -16.77 10.47
N PRO A 463 -13.03 -17.95 10.19
CA PRO A 463 -12.50 -18.83 11.24
C PRO A 463 -11.48 -18.15 12.18
N ASN A 464 -10.88 -17.02 11.76
CA ASN A 464 -9.85 -16.30 12.50
C ASN A 464 -10.40 -15.06 13.24
N GLY A 465 -11.71 -14.80 13.17
CA GLY A 465 -12.34 -13.62 13.77
C GLY A 465 -13.20 -12.83 12.78
N GLU A 466 -13.77 -11.73 13.27
CA GLU A 466 -14.46 -10.75 12.43
C GLU A 466 -13.44 -10.02 11.56
N CYS A 467 -13.72 -9.93 10.28
CA CYS A 467 -12.90 -9.23 9.30
C CYS A 467 -13.75 -8.15 8.65
N ILE A 468 -13.26 -6.92 8.64
CA ILE A 468 -13.92 -5.80 7.99
C ILE A 468 -13.34 -5.69 6.58
N VAL A 469 -14.20 -5.75 5.59
CA VAL A 469 -13.85 -5.61 4.17
C VAL A 469 -14.65 -4.47 3.55
N ASP A 470 -14.29 -4.07 2.34
CA ASP A 470 -15.06 -3.09 1.55
C ASP A 470 -15.13 -1.68 2.11
N VAL A 471 -14.35 -1.37 3.14
CA VAL A 471 -14.29 -0.02 3.72
C VAL A 471 -13.90 1.00 2.66
N GLY A 472 -13.14 0.57 1.65
CA GLY A 472 -12.70 1.39 0.54
C GLY A 472 -11.29 1.90 0.74
N GLY A 473 -10.95 3.02 0.11
CA GLY A 473 -9.57 3.52 0.11
C GLY A 473 -8.60 2.57 -0.62
N TYR A 474 -9.10 1.89 -1.67
CA TYR A 474 -8.31 0.95 -2.46
C TYR A 474 -7.01 1.60 -2.96
N ILE A 475 -5.89 0.89 -2.78
CA ILE A 475 -4.59 1.29 -3.29
C ILE A 475 -4.28 0.44 -4.51
N PHE A 476 -4.16 1.09 -5.66
CA PHE A 476 -3.80 0.46 -6.91
C PHE A 476 -2.31 0.20 -6.95
N ASN A 477 -1.87 -1.01 -7.32
CA ASN A 477 -0.49 -1.20 -7.71
C ASN A 477 -0.18 -0.45 -9.04
N THR A 478 1.06 -0.53 -9.55
CA THR A 478 1.46 0.21 -10.76
C THR A 478 0.82 -0.34 -12.04
N GLU A 479 0.22 -1.53 -12.01
CA GLU A 479 -0.53 -2.14 -13.13
C GLU A 479 -2.07 -2.03 -12.90
N ALA A 480 -2.48 -1.00 -12.16
CA ALA A 480 -3.87 -0.72 -11.82
C ALA A 480 -4.63 -1.85 -11.10
N HIS A 481 -3.95 -2.75 -10.38
CA HIS A 481 -4.60 -3.76 -9.55
C HIS A 481 -4.94 -3.23 -8.16
N PRO A 482 -6.23 -3.05 -7.81
CA PRO A 482 -6.61 -2.49 -6.52
C PRO A 482 -6.44 -3.51 -5.40
N ILE A 483 -5.84 -3.05 -4.31
CA ILE A 483 -5.71 -3.76 -3.04
C ILE A 483 -6.54 -3.02 -1.99
N ASP A 484 -7.39 -3.75 -1.27
CA ASP A 484 -8.12 -3.22 -0.12
C ASP A 484 -7.19 -3.25 1.12
N PRO A 485 -6.80 -2.08 1.67
CA PRO A 485 -5.94 -2.02 2.85
C PRO A 485 -6.56 -2.70 4.07
N THR A 486 -7.89 -2.64 4.23
CA THR A 486 -8.57 -3.18 5.42
C THR A 486 -8.49 -4.70 5.48
N MET A 487 -8.49 -5.34 4.32
CA MET A 487 -8.35 -6.79 4.22
C MET A 487 -6.98 -7.30 4.67
N LEU A 488 -5.94 -6.44 4.64
CA LEU A 488 -4.60 -6.80 5.12
C LEU A 488 -4.55 -6.98 6.65
N TYR A 489 -5.52 -6.41 7.38
CA TYR A 489 -5.61 -6.53 8.84
C TYR A 489 -6.37 -7.78 9.30
N CYS A 490 -7.23 -8.33 8.45
CA CYS A 490 -8.02 -9.51 8.76
C CYS A 490 -7.19 -10.74 9.11
N CYS A 491 -5.97 -10.81 8.59
CA CYS A 491 -5.07 -11.94 8.76
C CYS A 491 -4.06 -11.72 9.89
N HIS A 492 -4.07 -10.52 10.49
CA HIS A 492 -3.16 -10.14 11.57
C HIS A 492 -3.63 -10.69 12.93
N GLU A 493 -4.93 -10.78 13.17
CA GLU A 493 -5.52 -11.25 14.45
C GLU A 493 -5.48 -12.78 14.65
N ALA A 494 -5.18 -13.58 13.63
CA ALA A 494 -4.97 -15.02 13.76
C ALA A 494 -3.76 -15.41 14.65
N ARG A 495 -2.98 -14.42 15.12
CA ARG A 495 -1.77 -14.64 15.91
C ARG A 495 -1.87 -14.30 17.38
N GLN A 496 -2.87 -13.57 17.87
CA GLN A 496 -2.87 -13.18 19.27
C GLN A 496 -4.25 -13.22 19.92
N GLY A 497 -4.48 -14.29 20.68
CA GLY A 497 -5.32 -14.21 21.89
C GLY A 497 -4.68 -13.31 22.96
N ILE A 498 -4.15 -12.16 22.56
CA ILE A 498 -3.58 -11.13 23.43
C ILE A 498 -4.54 -9.97 23.35
N ASN A 499 -5.24 -9.77 24.46
CA ASN A 499 -6.12 -8.65 24.63
C ASN A 499 -5.27 -7.36 24.63
N ILE A 500 -5.37 -6.56 23.57
CA ILE A 500 -4.67 -5.28 23.40
C ILE A 500 -4.90 -4.33 24.60
N SER A 501 -6.04 -4.47 25.31
CA SER A 501 -6.29 -3.69 26.53
C SER A 501 -5.45 -4.15 27.73
N GLU A 502 -5.04 -5.43 27.79
CA GLU A 502 -4.09 -5.93 28.79
C GLU A 502 -2.66 -5.52 28.46
N VAL A 503 -2.29 -5.48 27.17
CA VAL A 503 -0.98 -4.97 26.73
C VAL A 503 -0.86 -3.49 27.04
N HIS A 504 -1.90 -2.70 26.78
CA HIS A 504 -1.91 -1.28 27.13
C HIS A 504 -1.89 -1.05 28.65
N ARG A 505 -2.55 -1.90 29.44
CA ARG A 505 -2.42 -1.92 30.91
C ARG A 505 -1.02 -2.27 31.37
N ILE A 506 -0.38 -3.24 30.75
CA ILE A 506 1.00 -3.64 31.06
C ILE A 506 1.97 -2.52 30.67
N TYR A 507 1.78 -1.84 29.54
CA TYR A 507 2.56 -0.65 29.18
C TYR A 507 2.36 0.50 30.17
N GLN A 508 1.13 0.75 30.64
CA GLN A 508 0.87 1.76 31.67
C GLN A 508 1.46 1.39 33.03
N ILE A 509 1.39 0.11 33.43
CA ILE A 509 2.02 -0.40 34.66
C ILE A 509 3.55 -0.31 34.55
N LEU A 510 4.13 -0.60 33.38
CA LEU A 510 5.57 -0.50 33.14
C LEU A 510 6.03 0.97 33.05
N GLU A 511 5.23 1.89 32.50
CA GLU A 511 5.50 3.34 32.54
C GLU A 511 5.37 3.90 33.97
N GLU A 512 4.44 3.39 34.78
CA GLU A 512 4.32 3.75 36.21
C GLU A 512 5.48 3.16 37.03
N GLU A 513 5.89 1.91 36.78
CA GLU A 513 7.04 1.27 37.43
C GLU A 513 8.36 1.94 37.03
N ASP A 514 8.56 2.30 35.76
CA ASP A 514 9.75 3.02 35.29
C ASP A 514 9.78 4.46 35.80
N ASN A 515 8.62 5.12 35.99
CA ASN A 515 8.54 6.42 36.64
C ASN A 515 8.82 6.32 38.15
N ILE A 516 8.38 5.25 38.82
CA ILE A 516 8.71 4.97 40.23
C ILE A 516 10.20 4.63 40.37
N GLN A 517 10.79 3.88 39.43
CA GLN A 517 12.22 3.56 39.38
C GLN A 517 13.08 4.81 39.10
N LEU A 518 12.63 5.69 38.22
CA LEU A 518 13.29 6.96 37.93
C LEU A 518 13.23 7.93 39.12
N MET A 519 12.08 8.00 39.82
CA MET A 519 11.94 8.82 41.03
C MET A 519 12.78 8.29 42.20
N THR A 520 12.84 6.96 42.39
CA THR A 520 13.70 6.34 43.42
C THR A 520 15.19 6.44 43.12
N MET A 521 15.60 6.43 41.84
CA MET A 521 17.00 6.69 41.44
C MET A 521 17.42 8.16 41.63
N ILE A 522 16.51 9.12 41.38
CA ILE A 522 16.76 10.55 41.63
C ILE A 522 16.86 10.82 43.13
N ASP A 523 16.06 10.14 43.96
CA ASP A 523 16.16 10.28 45.41
C ASP A 523 17.41 9.60 46.01
N ALA A 524 17.88 8.49 45.43
CA ALA A 524 19.10 7.79 45.85
C ALA A 524 20.40 8.53 45.50
N SER A 525 20.39 9.35 44.43
CA SER A 525 21.57 10.10 43.96
C SER A 525 21.79 11.45 44.67
N LEU A 526 20.85 11.86 45.54
CA LEU A 526 20.97 13.09 46.34
C LEU A 526 21.39 12.85 47.80
N ASN A 527 21.39 11.61 48.32
CA ASN A 527 21.64 11.33 49.74
C ASN A 527 22.90 10.49 50.02
N VAL A 528 24.08 10.94 49.53
CA VAL A 528 25.37 10.49 50.06
C VAL A 528 26.24 11.70 50.42
N SER A 529 25.99 12.28 51.60
CA SER A 529 27.07 12.78 52.47
C SER A 529 26.68 12.72 53.96
N THR A 530 27.44 11.90 54.70
CA THR A 530 27.81 12.03 56.14
C THR A 530 26.77 11.88 57.29
N SER A 531 26.78 10.67 57.89
CA SER A 531 27.09 10.32 59.30
C SER A 531 26.12 10.53 60.50
N LYS A 532 25.82 9.37 61.15
CA LYS A 532 25.84 9.00 62.61
C LYS A 532 24.56 8.91 63.48
N GLU A 533 24.35 7.67 63.98
CA GLU A 533 23.99 7.19 65.34
C GLU A 533 22.56 7.31 65.96
N ASN A 534 21.94 6.11 66.12
CA ASN A 534 21.37 5.49 67.35
C ASN A 534 19.90 5.67 67.84
N VAL A 535 19.21 4.51 67.88
CA VAL A 535 18.39 3.87 68.96
C VAL A 535 16.87 4.17 69.13
N GLY A 536 16.06 3.11 69.00
CA GLY A 536 14.93 2.73 69.90
C GLY A 536 13.52 2.81 69.29
N GLU A 537 12.83 1.73 68.88
CA GLU A 537 12.10 0.67 69.63
C GLU A 537 10.53 0.81 69.59
N VAL A 538 9.85 -0.34 69.36
CA VAL A 538 8.45 -0.72 69.75
C VAL A 538 7.19 -0.45 68.86
N ALA A 539 6.78 -1.50 68.10
CA ALA A 539 5.49 -2.27 68.19
C ALA A 539 4.11 -1.58 67.91
N SER A 540 3.00 -2.22 67.46
CA SER A 540 2.55 -3.62 67.33
C SER A 540 1.22 -3.69 66.53
N ASN A 541 1.01 -4.84 65.83
CA ASN A 541 -0.26 -5.63 65.67
C ASN A 541 -1.55 -4.95 65.13
N SER A 542 -2.54 -5.58 64.46
CA SER A 542 -3.07 -6.98 64.44
C SER A 542 -4.14 -7.05 63.30
N THR A 543 -4.13 -8.04 62.39
CA THR A 543 -5.05 -9.22 62.27
C THR A 543 -6.57 -8.93 62.17
N VAL A 544 -7.32 -9.42 61.15
CA VAL A 544 -8.12 -10.70 61.13
C VAL A 544 -9.46 -10.52 60.35
N GLU A 545 -9.68 -11.39 59.33
CA GLU A 545 -10.84 -12.30 59.07
C GLU A 545 -11.98 -11.92 58.09
N ILE A 546 -11.92 -12.62 56.94
CA ILE A 546 -12.92 -13.41 56.19
C ILE A 546 -14.32 -13.62 56.82
N SER A 547 -15.39 -13.38 56.01
CA SER A 547 -16.51 -14.34 55.86
C SER A 547 -17.50 -14.00 54.72
N ASN A 548 -17.62 -14.97 53.79
CA ASN A 548 -18.73 -15.42 52.91
C ASN A 548 -20.10 -14.71 52.89
N VAL A 549 -20.81 -14.74 51.73
CA VAL A 549 -22.05 -15.55 51.48
C VAL A 549 -22.83 -15.13 50.19
N THR A 550 -23.14 -16.17 49.38
CA THR A 550 -24.23 -16.49 48.39
C THR A 550 -24.72 -15.66 47.19
N LEU A 551 -24.81 -16.45 46.09
CA LEU A 551 -25.59 -16.45 44.84
C LEU A 551 -27.09 -16.05 44.89
N ILE A 552 -27.59 -15.41 43.82
CA ILE A 552 -28.94 -15.56 43.23
C ILE A 552 -28.85 -15.42 41.68
N GLU A 553 -29.54 -16.32 40.96
CA GLU A 553 -29.80 -16.39 39.51
C GLU A 553 -30.97 -15.48 39.08
N GLU A 554 -30.99 -15.01 37.82
CA GLU A 554 -32.23 -14.84 37.03
C GLU A 554 -31.93 -14.67 35.51
N ASP A 555 -32.81 -15.27 34.70
CA ASP A 555 -32.77 -15.43 33.24
C ASP A 555 -33.51 -14.32 32.44
N GLU A 556 -33.20 -14.27 31.13
CA GLU A 556 -34.11 -14.08 29.96
C GLU A 556 -33.86 -12.91 28.97
N LYS A 557 -33.60 -13.36 27.71
CA LYS A 557 -34.17 -12.98 26.39
C LYS A 557 -33.65 -11.82 25.51
N GLU A 558 -33.50 -12.22 24.24
CA GLU A 558 -33.18 -11.55 22.97
C GLU A 558 -34.10 -10.40 22.54
N LEU A 559 -33.52 -9.45 21.80
CA LEU A 559 -34.16 -8.71 20.69
C LEU A 559 -33.09 -8.16 19.72
N GLU A 560 -33.18 -8.58 18.45
CA GLU A 560 -32.40 -8.11 17.30
C GLU A 560 -32.74 -6.64 16.94
N GLN A 561 -31.72 -5.80 16.75
CA GLN A 561 -31.83 -4.52 16.04
C GLN A 561 -30.54 -4.27 15.24
N GLU A 562 -30.68 -4.22 13.91
CA GLU A 562 -29.67 -3.73 12.96
C GLU A 562 -29.45 -2.22 13.20
N GLU A 563 -28.24 -1.82 13.62
CA GLU A 563 -27.86 -0.40 13.74
C GLU A 563 -26.83 -0.01 12.67
N LEU A 564 -27.25 0.87 11.75
CA LEU A 564 -26.38 1.58 10.81
C LEU A 564 -25.53 2.62 11.56
N ILE A 565 -24.20 2.54 11.43
CA ILE A 565 -23.25 3.47 12.04
C ILE A 565 -22.73 4.42 10.95
N LYS A 566 -22.70 5.74 11.24
CA LYS A 566 -22.04 6.74 10.39
C LYS A 566 -21.05 7.57 11.22
N THR A 567 -19.82 7.69 10.74
CA THR A 567 -18.75 8.51 11.33
C THR A 567 -18.71 9.91 10.68
N GLU A 568 -18.47 10.94 11.49
CA GLU A 568 -18.40 12.33 11.04
C GLU A 568 -17.06 12.65 10.37
N THR A 569 -17.06 12.84 9.05
CA THR A 569 -16.04 13.64 8.35
C THR A 569 -16.62 15.01 8.03
N ARG A 570 -15.94 16.06 8.48
CA ARG A 570 -16.29 17.47 8.31
C ARG A 570 -16.03 17.94 6.88
N THR A 571 -17.00 17.72 5.98
CA THR A 571 -17.23 18.52 4.77
C THR A 571 -18.70 18.39 4.38
N GLY A 572 -19.43 19.50 4.29
CA GLY A 572 -20.82 19.50 3.84
C GLY A 572 -20.92 18.98 2.40
N TYR A 573 -21.76 17.97 2.19
CA TYR A 573 -22.05 17.43 0.87
C TYR A 573 -23.15 18.25 0.20
N VAL A 574 -22.93 18.58 -1.08
CA VAL A 574 -23.89 19.23 -1.97
C VAL A 574 -24.36 18.20 -2.99
N ASN A 575 -25.65 18.19 -3.33
CA ASN A 575 -26.19 17.34 -4.39
C ASN A 575 -25.54 17.66 -5.76
N ILE A 576 -25.65 16.75 -6.73
CA ILE A 576 -25.17 16.93 -8.12
C ILE A 576 -25.76 18.21 -8.78
N ASP A 577 -26.87 18.73 -8.25
CA ASP A 577 -27.55 19.95 -8.71
C ASP A 577 -27.19 21.24 -7.92
N GLY A 578 -26.29 21.17 -6.93
CA GLY A 578 -25.86 22.34 -6.18
C GLY A 578 -26.69 22.68 -4.93
N THR A 579 -27.63 21.83 -4.50
CA THR A 579 -28.50 22.11 -3.34
C THR A 579 -28.00 21.48 -2.02
N GLU A 580 -28.12 22.23 -0.92
CA GLU A 580 -27.88 21.76 0.47
C GLU A 580 -29.11 20.99 1.00
N ARG A 581 -28.87 19.93 1.79
CA ARG A 581 -29.91 19.03 2.30
C ARG A 581 -30.69 19.66 3.46
N GLU A 582 -32.03 19.66 3.38
CA GLU A 582 -32.91 20.06 4.48
C GLU A 582 -32.76 19.15 5.72
N LYS A 583 -32.60 19.76 6.90
CA LYS A 583 -32.55 19.08 8.21
C LYS A 583 -33.94 18.60 8.62
N THR A 584 -34.15 17.30 8.73
CA THR A 584 -35.31 16.73 9.42
C THR A 584 -35.04 16.63 10.93
N ILE A 585 -36.02 17.03 11.73
CA ILE A 585 -35.94 17.22 13.19
C ILE A 585 -36.32 15.92 13.89
N ASN A 586 -35.33 15.24 14.48
CA ASN A 586 -35.35 14.41 15.71
C ASN A 586 -34.23 13.34 15.67
N GLU A 587 -32.97 13.75 15.83
CA GLU A 587 -31.83 12.83 15.82
C GLU A 587 -30.91 13.12 17.01
N THR A 588 -30.74 12.14 17.90
CA THR A 588 -29.81 12.13 19.04
C THR A 588 -28.37 11.95 18.53
N THR A 589 -27.42 12.75 19.04
CA THR A 589 -26.05 12.74 18.51
C THR A 589 -25.18 11.64 19.13
N LEU A 590 -24.15 11.18 18.41
CA LEU A 590 -23.16 10.21 18.91
C LEU A 590 -22.46 10.72 20.18
N SER A 591 -22.27 12.04 20.30
CA SER A 591 -21.83 12.70 21.53
C SER A 591 -22.74 12.39 22.72
N ASP A 592 -24.06 12.40 22.51
CA ASP A 592 -25.04 12.19 23.57
C ASP A 592 -25.11 10.72 23.97
N ILE A 593 -24.98 9.80 23.02
CA ILE A 593 -24.92 8.34 23.29
C ILE A 593 -23.60 7.96 23.98
N VAL A 594 -22.48 8.54 23.56
CA VAL A 594 -21.18 8.33 24.22
C VAL A 594 -21.20 8.93 25.61
N LYS A 595 -21.80 10.12 25.81
CA LYS A 595 -22.00 10.69 27.15
C LYS A 595 -22.91 9.83 28.01
N ASP A 596 -24.00 9.31 27.47
CA ASP A 596 -24.91 8.43 28.22
C ASP A 596 -24.28 7.06 28.53
N ARG A 597 -23.45 6.49 27.63
CA ARG A 597 -22.69 5.27 27.90
C ARG A 597 -21.55 5.48 28.89
N ILE A 598 -20.85 6.61 28.80
CA ILE A 598 -19.82 7.02 29.77
C ILE A 598 -20.48 7.25 31.13
N ASN A 599 -21.57 7.99 31.20
CA ASN A 599 -22.31 8.24 32.43
C ASN A 599 -22.87 6.94 33.01
N SER A 600 -23.42 6.04 32.19
CA SER A 600 -23.85 4.69 32.60
C SER A 600 -22.71 3.84 33.16
N TYR A 601 -21.49 3.98 32.61
CA TYR A 601 -20.29 3.27 33.07
C TYR A 601 -19.75 3.84 34.39
N TYR A 602 -19.80 5.17 34.56
CA TYR A 602 -19.37 5.85 35.78
C TYR A 602 -20.44 5.82 36.90
N GLU A 603 -21.72 5.70 36.58
CA GLU A 603 -22.80 5.52 37.55
C GLU A 603 -22.88 4.06 38.06
N LYS A 604 -22.46 3.07 37.25
CA LYS A 604 -22.33 1.67 37.69
C LYS A 604 -21.11 1.41 38.58
N THR A 605 -20.17 2.35 38.65
CA THR A 605 -18.96 2.24 39.49
C THR A 605 -19.04 3.05 40.79
N ASN A 606 -20.15 3.75 41.07
CA ASN A 606 -20.31 4.57 42.28
C ASN A 606 -21.68 4.42 42.97
N VAL A 607 -21.81 3.41 43.84
CA VAL A 607 -22.78 3.33 44.94
C VAL A 607 -22.06 2.53 46.06
N LYS A 608 -21.77 2.98 47.29
CA LYS A 608 -22.19 4.10 48.16
C LYS A 608 -21.07 4.34 49.20
N GLY A 609 -20.68 5.58 49.49
CA GLY A 609 -21.05 6.29 50.74
C GLY A 609 -19.76 6.70 51.50
N GLU A 610 -19.64 7.78 52.26
CA GLU A 610 -20.60 8.78 52.77
C GLU A 610 -19.89 10.12 52.99
N GLN A 611 -20.67 11.18 52.74
CA GLN A 611 -20.73 12.51 53.36
C GLN A 611 -19.56 13.10 54.19
N GLY A 612 -19.14 14.31 53.79
CA GLY A 612 -18.50 15.27 54.71
C GLY A 612 -18.11 16.62 54.07
N THR A 613 -19.09 17.54 53.95
CA THR A 613 -19.00 19.03 53.97
C THR A 613 -17.61 19.69 54.07
N ARG A 614 -17.27 20.62 53.15
CA ARG A 614 -16.97 22.07 53.38
C ARG A 614 -16.07 22.71 52.31
N ASP A 615 -16.58 23.84 51.80
CA ASP A 615 -15.97 25.15 51.55
C ASP A 615 -14.64 25.33 50.77
N GLU A 616 -14.77 26.22 49.77
CA GLU A 616 -13.82 27.10 49.07
C GLU A 616 -12.48 27.43 49.77
N GLU A 617 -11.36 27.40 49.03
CA GLU A 617 -10.55 28.59 48.70
C GLU A 617 -9.29 28.27 47.85
N GLU A 618 -8.95 29.20 46.97
CA GLU A 618 -7.69 29.30 46.22
C GLU A 618 -6.46 29.47 47.14
N VAL A 619 -5.26 29.04 46.70
CA VAL A 619 -3.98 29.80 46.71
C VAL A 619 -2.77 28.89 46.37
N LYS A 620 -1.98 29.30 45.36
CA LYS A 620 -0.60 28.87 45.02
C LYS A 620 0.42 29.62 45.92
N PRO A 621 1.77 29.43 45.83
CA PRO A 621 2.61 28.24 45.62
C PRO A 621 3.81 28.17 46.62
N LYS A 622 4.55 27.03 46.67
CA LYS A 622 6.04 26.87 46.75
C LYS A 622 6.51 25.65 47.57
N LYS A 623 7.25 24.77 46.86
CA LYS A 623 8.26 23.77 47.27
C LYS A 623 9.26 24.25 48.36
N PRO A 624 10.20 23.39 48.84
CA PRO A 624 10.15 21.95 49.17
C PRO A 624 10.92 21.65 50.49
N GLU A 625 10.97 20.39 50.97
CA GLU A 625 12.15 19.71 51.60
C GLU A 625 11.70 18.36 52.24
N GLU A 626 12.16 17.24 51.67
CA GLU A 626 13.03 16.21 52.30
C GLU A 626 12.37 15.35 53.39
N LYS A 627 11.96 14.11 53.09
CA LYS A 627 12.71 12.83 53.03
C LYS A 627 12.85 12.14 54.41
N VAL A 628 12.45 10.86 54.49
CA VAL A 628 13.31 9.69 54.79
C VAL A 628 12.44 8.45 55.14
N ASP A 629 12.48 7.49 54.21
CA ASP A 629 12.69 6.02 54.26
C ASP A 629 12.72 5.24 55.60
N ILE A 630 11.99 4.11 55.69
CA ILE A 630 12.36 2.67 55.44
C ILE A 630 13.09 2.04 56.63
N ASP A 631 12.60 0.88 57.09
CA ASP A 631 13.37 -0.36 57.39
C ASP A 631 12.41 -1.41 58.05
N ASP A 632 12.51 -2.74 57.88
CA ASP A 632 13.64 -3.64 58.16
C ASP A 632 13.45 -5.09 57.60
N ILE A 633 14.56 -5.61 56.98
CA ILE A 633 15.28 -6.88 57.38
C ILE A 633 14.68 -8.29 57.08
N ILE A 634 15.42 -9.14 56.32
CA ILE A 634 16.20 -10.32 56.82
C ILE A 634 17.44 -10.60 55.95
N VAL A 635 18.55 -10.69 56.68
CA VAL A 635 19.91 -11.21 56.46
C VAL A 635 20.13 -12.40 55.49
N VAL A 636 21.17 -12.18 54.66
CA VAL A 636 22.00 -13.04 53.80
C VAL A 636 22.40 -14.42 54.34
N GLN A 637 22.29 -15.45 53.49
CA GLN A 637 23.14 -16.66 53.50
C GLN A 637 24.11 -16.63 52.30
N LYS A 638 25.41 -16.78 52.56
CA LYS A 638 26.49 -16.85 51.56
C LYS A 638 26.41 -18.15 50.74
N TYR A 639 26.44 -18.03 49.42
CA TYR A 639 26.88 -19.10 48.52
C TYR A 639 28.20 -18.72 47.85
N SER A 640 29.15 -19.66 47.90
CA SER A 640 30.40 -19.64 47.15
C SER A 640 30.34 -20.76 46.12
N GLY A 641 30.75 -20.49 44.88
CA GLY A 641 31.19 -21.52 43.92
C GLY A 641 30.15 -22.02 42.91
N ASN A 642 30.38 -21.67 41.65
CA ASN A 642 30.31 -22.51 40.44
C ASN A 642 29.26 -23.66 40.45
N ASP A 643 28.10 -23.47 39.83
CA ASP A 643 27.29 -24.59 39.32
C ASP A 643 26.52 -24.21 38.04
N ASN A 644 26.62 -25.09 37.05
CA ASN A 644 25.97 -24.99 35.73
C ASN A 644 24.47 -25.29 35.85
N LEU A 645 23.60 -24.50 35.21
CA LEU A 645 22.17 -24.83 35.09
C LEU A 645 21.97 -26.06 34.19
N GLN A 646 21.28 -27.08 34.70
CA GLN A 646 20.94 -28.33 34.00
C GLN A 646 19.65 -28.18 33.16
N LEU A 647 19.67 -28.67 31.92
CA LEU A 647 18.51 -28.72 31.02
C LEU A 647 17.44 -29.73 31.53
N PRO A 648 16.13 -29.50 31.32
CA PRO A 648 15.08 -30.37 31.85
C PRO A 648 15.10 -31.76 31.22
N SER A 649 14.80 -32.80 32.00
CA SER A 649 14.82 -34.19 31.50
C SER A 649 13.70 -34.45 30.48
N THR A 650 14.03 -35.29 29.49
CA THR A 650 13.17 -35.73 28.38
C THR A 650 11.81 -36.33 28.80
N THR A 651 11.66 -36.71 30.07
CA THR A 651 10.43 -37.26 30.65
C THR A 651 9.37 -36.17 30.87
N LYS A 652 9.77 -34.96 31.31
CA LYS A 652 8.84 -33.84 31.54
C LYS A 652 8.31 -33.23 30.23
N ALA A 653 9.13 -33.23 29.18
CA ALA A 653 8.73 -32.80 27.85
C ALA A 653 7.63 -33.69 27.25
N LYS A 654 7.69 -35.01 27.50
CA LYS A 654 6.67 -35.97 27.04
C LYS A 654 5.35 -35.88 27.79
N GLU A 655 5.37 -35.44 29.05
CA GLU A 655 4.16 -35.16 29.82
C GLU A 655 3.51 -33.84 29.39
N ALA A 656 4.30 -32.82 29.06
CA ALA A 656 3.79 -31.54 28.53
C ALA A 656 3.09 -31.69 27.17
N ILE A 657 3.57 -32.59 26.29
CA ILE A 657 2.94 -32.86 24.98
C ILE A 657 1.51 -33.39 25.13
N LYS A 658 1.20 -34.11 26.22
CA LYS A 658 -0.16 -34.63 26.48
C LYS A 658 -1.16 -33.56 26.88
N ILE A 659 -0.70 -32.37 27.27
CA ILE A 659 -1.53 -31.25 27.73
C ILE A 659 -1.91 -30.31 26.55
N LEU A 660 -1.23 -30.44 25.41
CA LEU A 660 -1.47 -29.61 24.23
C LEU A 660 -2.77 -30.00 23.49
N PRO A 661 -3.45 -29.05 22.82
CA PRO A 661 -4.56 -29.36 21.93
C PRO A 661 -4.18 -30.39 20.85
N LYS A 662 -5.11 -31.27 20.47
CA LYS A 662 -4.85 -32.42 19.59
C LYS A 662 -4.25 -32.04 18.22
N VAL A 663 -4.64 -30.89 17.68
CA VAL A 663 -4.07 -30.29 16.46
C VAL A 663 -2.56 -30.06 16.57
N ILE A 664 -2.08 -29.60 17.73
CA ILE A 664 -0.66 -29.34 17.95
C ILE A 664 0.10 -30.66 18.18
N GLN A 665 -0.53 -31.64 18.80
CA GLN A 665 0.04 -32.98 18.93
C GLN A 665 0.22 -33.65 17.56
N ASP A 666 -0.76 -33.51 16.66
CA ASP A 666 -0.71 -34.06 15.30
C ASP A 666 0.32 -33.33 14.43
N TYR A 667 0.45 -32.00 14.60
CA TYR A 667 1.46 -31.19 13.92
C TYR A 667 2.90 -31.58 14.33
N LEU A 668 3.14 -31.82 15.62
CA LEU A 668 4.47 -32.19 16.13
C LEU A 668 4.90 -33.62 15.77
N ASN A 669 3.94 -34.49 15.40
CA ASN A 669 4.20 -35.89 15.09
C ASN A 669 4.37 -36.17 13.58
N ASN A 670 4.16 -35.19 12.70
CA ASN A 670 4.28 -35.36 11.25
C ASN A 670 5.71 -35.05 10.75
N ASP A 671 6.37 -36.06 10.19
CA ASP A 671 7.76 -36.02 9.71
C ASP A 671 7.83 -35.42 8.29
N TRP A 672 7.91 -34.09 8.17
CA TRP A 672 7.91 -33.35 6.90
C TRP A 672 9.26 -33.33 6.16
N LYS A 673 10.10 -34.37 6.31
CA LYS A 673 11.43 -34.40 5.69
C LYS A 673 11.40 -34.64 4.17
N ARG A 674 11.17 -33.58 3.40
CA ARG A 674 11.75 -33.42 2.05
C ARG A 674 12.49 -32.08 1.99
N LYS A 675 13.80 -32.14 1.85
CA LYS A 675 14.70 -30.98 1.77
C LYS A 675 14.55 -30.27 0.41
N PRO A 676 14.16 -28.99 0.35
CA PRO A 676 14.32 -28.18 -0.85
C PRO A 676 15.79 -27.82 -1.08
N LYS A 677 16.18 -27.64 -2.35
CA LYS A 677 17.56 -27.38 -2.80
C LYS A 677 18.02 -25.92 -2.69
N CYS A 678 17.13 -25.02 -2.28
CA CYS A 678 17.44 -23.62 -1.98
C CYS A 678 16.84 -23.32 -0.61
N GLU A 679 17.71 -23.15 0.39
CA GLU A 679 17.31 -22.85 1.77
C GLU A 679 17.71 -21.39 2.06
N PRO A 680 16.76 -20.46 2.25
CA PRO A 680 17.05 -19.05 2.52
C PRO A 680 18.00 -18.83 3.71
N GLN A 681 18.03 -19.77 4.66
CA GLN A 681 18.98 -19.78 5.75
C GLN A 681 20.44 -19.90 5.27
N TYR A 682 20.69 -20.72 4.25
CA TYR A 682 22.02 -20.92 3.67
C TYR A 682 22.52 -19.67 2.91
N MET A 683 21.61 -18.95 2.28
CA MET A 683 21.88 -17.67 1.61
C MET A 683 22.33 -16.60 2.62
N LEU A 684 21.57 -16.45 3.71
CA LEU A 684 21.92 -15.53 4.82
C LEU A 684 23.27 -15.90 5.47
N GLU A 685 23.58 -17.20 5.57
CA GLU A 685 24.86 -17.69 6.07
C GLU A 685 26.03 -17.38 5.13
N ARG A 686 25.82 -17.44 3.80
CA ARG A 686 26.83 -17.09 2.79
C ARG A 686 27.18 -15.60 2.84
N ILE A 687 26.17 -14.72 2.92
CA ILE A 687 26.34 -13.26 3.02
C ILE A 687 27.28 -12.89 4.17
N ARG A 688 27.15 -13.59 5.31
CA ARG A 688 28.01 -13.40 6.48
C ARG A 688 29.41 -13.99 6.30
N LYS A 689 29.53 -15.23 5.81
CA LYS A 689 30.82 -15.92 5.64
C LYS A 689 31.75 -15.19 4.68
N GLU A 690 31.19 -14.60 3.63
CA GLU A 690 31.96 -13.92 2.59
C GLU A 690 32.20 -12.44 2.91
N LYS A 691 31.69 -11.95 4.04
CA LYS A 691 31.90 -10.58 4.55
C LYS A 691 31.62 -9.51 3.49
N LEU A 692 30.54 -9.70 2.72
CA LEU A 692 30.23 -8.92 1.51
C LEU A 692 29.90 -7.44 1.79
N TYR A 693 29.80 -7.04 3.07
CA TYR A 693 29.55 -5.67 3.53
C TYR A 693 30.45 -5.25 4.69
N PRO A 694 31.76 -5.05 4.43
CA PRO A 694 32.72 -4.76 5.48
C PRO A 694 32.54 -3.37 6.13
N ASP A 695 31.87 -2.44 5.44
CA ASP A 695 31.67 -1.05 5.89
C ASP A 695 30.26 -0.79 6.45
N HIS A 696 29.45 -1.84 6.66
CA HIS A 696 28.15 -1.68 7.31
C HIS A 696 28.36 -1.31 8.79
N PRO A 697 27.67 -0.29 9.34
CA PRO A 697 27.90 0.21 10.71
C PRO A 697 27.65 -0.81 11.83
N ASP A 698 27.15 -2.00 11.48
CA ASP A 698 26.87 -3.13 12.37
C ASP A 698 27.58 -4.43 11.94
N GLY A 699 28.56 -4.37 11.03
CA GLY A 699 29.28 -5.55 10.51
C GLY A 699 29.98 -6.39 11.57
N ASP A 700 30.38 -5.77 12.69
CA ASP A 700 31.04 -6.43 13.83
C ASP A 700 30.08 -6.77 14.98
N LYS A 701 28.77 -6.51 14.84
CA LYS A 701 27.76 -6.72 15.90
C LYS A 701 26.87 -7.95 15.69
N TYR A 702 27.07 -8.71 14.62
CA TYR A 702 26.35 -9.95 14.38
C TYR A 702 27.05 -11.14 15.04
N GLU A 703 26.99 -11.23 16.36
CA GLU A 703 27.13 -12.51 17.04
C GLU A 703 25.74 -13.06 17.39
N LEU A 704 25.28 -14.02 16.58
CA LEU A 704 24.57 -15.27 16.94
C LEU A 704 23.52 -15.64 15.89
N LEU A 705 23.76 -16.73 15.16
CA LEU A 705 22.79 -17.80 14.90
C LEU A 705 23.59 -19.08 14.59
N LEU A 706 24.16 -19.70 15.62
CA LEU A 706 24.66 -21.09 15.58
C LEU A 706 23.81 -21.95 16.51
N THR A 707 22.49 -22.01 16.29
CA THR A 707 21.58 -23.03 16.83
C THR A 707 20.21 -22.90 16.16
N PRO A 708 19.37 -23.96 16.13
CA PRO A 708 18.02 -23.89 15.55
C PRO A 708 17.25 -22.70 16.15
N ALA A 709 16.42 -22.06 15.32
CA ALA A 709 15.74 -20.81 15.65
C ALA A 709 15.16 -20.78 17.09
N PRO A 710 15.51 -19.76 17.91
CA PRO A 710 14.94 -19.63 19.25
C PRO A 710 13.45 -19.29 19.20
N SER A 711 12.74 -19.63 20.26
CA SER A 711 11.29 -19.47 20.34
C SER A 711 10.89 -17.98 20.30
N PHE A 712 9.66 -17.72 19.83
CA PHE A 712 9.07 -16.40 19.66
C PHE A 712 9.27 -15.45 20.86
N LEU A 713 9.25 -15.97 22.08
CA LEU A 713 9.42 -15.18 23.31
C LEU A 713 10.85 -14.66 23.52
N GLN A 714 11.89 -15.36 23.05
CA GLN A 714 13.27 -14.87 23.11
C GLN A 714 13.56 -13.77 22.08
N ARG A 715 12.77 -13.71 20.99
CA ARG A 715 12.88 -12.64 19.97
C ARG A 715 12.34 -11.29 20.47
N ILE A 716 11.35 -11.29 21.36
CA ILE A 716 10.77 -10.07 21.94
C ILE A 716 11.73 -9.46 22.97
N SER A 717 12.42 -10.28 23.78
CA SER A 717 13.37 -9.79 24.77
C SER A 717 14.60 -9.09 24.17
N LEU A 718 15.04 -9.49 22.96
CA LEU A 718 16.16 -8.85 22.27
C LEU A 718 15.78 -7.50 21.64
N ALA A 719 14.49 -7.29 21.29
CA ALA A 719 14.02 -6.03 20.73
C ALA A 719 14.04 -4.88 21.75
N GLY A 720 13.95 -5.18 23.05
CA GLY A 720 13.99 -4.19 24.12
C GLY A 720 15.39 -3.59 24.40
N GLU A 721 16.47 -4.24 23.96
CA GLU A 721 17.85 -3.82 24.30
C GLU A 721 18.48 -2.84 23.28
N PHE A 722 17.83 -2.55 22.14
CA PHE A 722 18.43 -1.75 21.05
C PHE A 722 18.01 -0.27 20.99
N LEU A 723 17.18 0.22 21.91
CA LEU A 723 16.79 1.63 21.93
C LEU A 723 17.72 2.45 22.84
N ASN A 724 18.70 3.11 22.24
CA ASN A 724 19.57 4.06 22.95
C ASN A 724 18.88 5.42 23.11
N LYS A 725 18.92 5.95 24.35
CA LYS A 725 18.18 7.11 24.88
C LYS A 725 18.38 8.45 24.16
N LYS A 726 19.22 8.52 23.13
CA LYS A 726 19.58 9.78 22.44
C LYS A 726 18.85 10.03 21.12
N GLN A 727 18.10 9.06 20.60
CA GLN A 727 17.32 9.21 19.36
C GLN A 727 15.84 9.58 19.59
N LEU A 728 15.41 9.67 20.85
CA LEU A 728 14.03 10.04 21.21
C LEU A 728 13.86 11.51 21.63
N GLU A 729 14.89 12.35 21.47
CA GLU A 729 14.85 13.77 21.87
C GLU A 729 15.08 14.78 20.73
N LEU A 730 14.75 14.47 19.46
CA LEU A 730 14.68 15.47 18.38
C LEU A 730 13.43 15.34 17.51
#